data_AF-A0A2P2FJN2-F1
#
_entry.id   AF-A0A2P2FJN2-F1
#
_cell.length_a   1.000
_cell.length_b   1.000
_cell.length_c   1.000
_cell.angle_alpha   90.00
_cell.angle_beta   90.00
_cell.angle_gamma   90.00
#
_symmetry.space_group_name_H-M   'P 1'
#
loop_
_entity.id
_entity.type
_entity.pdbx_description
1 polymer ?
#
loop_
_entity_poly.entity_id
_entity_poly.type
_entity_poly.pdbx_seq_one_letter_code
_entity_poly.pdbx_strand_id
1 'polypeptide(L)'
;MWLATPRPTSVSVRAGSTALVGRDVEVSAIVKILLRRPAAVLIEGEPGMGRSRLLDELAGRREFAATRVLRGACQPMREPFPFGPVLEALRSAGDRPLGPLSPVAGVLRPLLPELAESLPPQPEPLTDPCAERHRQFRAVRELLIACGPALVLIDDLQWADEGTRDLMRFLAAAMPAELAVVAAYRTGSPSGHGGAGIPFRTPPNVQTARVTLGPLDVEAVGKLAEELLDLPRVSAPFVAKLHESTAGIPFVVEETLRALRDAAGRLPIGEVLSDRLLESLEVPISLREAITERLEALPEPAVRLARAAAVLAVPSEPSVIGELACLDGDALRAALLSTLDGGVLGELGGDRYGFRHPLARKAVYDTVSGPERTLLHSRAIQVLAGQPVPPLTLLANHSRAAGRTEQWRHYAEAAADEAIAHGDTSRAIDLLQSVLAEAGLGEDDIARLATKLSQVALRGFRPDVIETLERILEDLTDLRPSVRGTIRLSLGMLLVRTIGRLGRGRVEVEKAITELVDEPELAARGINLLAQPIDGLTPLSWHEVWMERAREVFGRIEDPELRLALLGDRISTQAHIGDGSAWTEFTELPDQGSGVAERVQLARLWCNLADAQSWAGHLTRAEKLVTEGIRRATDAGALYAAGLAQGTRVRLDWVRGDWSGLAETTEQLRDAYPDLGPIVMECSLVLGGLSAVRGEFAAAQRHLAAASVHAPEHGPIPVVLSAAGVLIRVLLATDDVDGACAAADNAVAAARRKGVWVWAAALVPAAAEAYTRAGRWSEADAVVEEFARGIEGKDSPVSRVALLAGRAILLDARGKHPAAATVFDEAAAGYEALPMPYQAIGARERAALSRLNAGRHTPGDRKAIEELAAAAEAYERLGATRDAGRCRHQLREHGAWAPSQRGRRGYGQELSPRELEVARMLSDGRTNREIADGLFLSPRTVEQHVAKVLRKLGARSRTDVARRMTTYAPASADR
;
A
#
# COMPACT_ATOMS: atom_id res chain seq x y z
N MET A 1 16.08 -31.42 9.27
CA MET A 1 14.80 -31.94 9.80
C MET A 1 13.69 -31.16 9.12
N TRP A 2 12.90 -31.84 8.28
CA TRP A 2 11.88 -31.25 7.42
C TRP A 2 10.84 -30.51 8.26
N LEU A 3 10.76 -29.18 8.12
CA LEU A 3 9.68 -28.40 8.73
C LEU A 3 8.43 -28.59 7.87
N ALA A 4 7.43 -29.23 8.49
CA ALA A 4 6.11 -29.44 7.94
C ALA A 4 5.47 -28.10 7.55
N THR A 5 5.07 -27.99 6.29
CA THR A 5 4.20 -26.92 5.80
C THR A 5 2.85 -26.99 6.53
N PRO A 6 2.36 -25.90 7.14
CA PRO A 6 0.97 -25.84 7.57
C PRO A 6 0.08 -25.88 6.32
N ARG A 7 -0.92 -26.79 6.30
CA ARG A 7 -1.93 -26.88 5.26
C ARG A 7 -2.81 -25.61 5.23
N PRO A 8 -3.36 -25.21 4.06
CA PRO A 8 -4.14 -23.99 3.92
C PRO A 8 -5.46 -24.05 4.69
N THR A 9 -5.66 -23.07 5.56
CA THR A 9 -6.94 -22.76 6.22
C THR A 9 -7.89 -22.15 5.19
N SER A 10 -9.10 -22.68 5.10
CA SER A 10 -10.17 -22.20 4.22
C SER A 10 -10.96 -21.03 4.83
N VAL A 11 -11.49 -20.17 3.99
CA VAL A 11 -12.32 -19.02 4.37
C VAL A 11 -13.83 -19.36 4.32
N SER A 12 -14.63 -18.88 5.28
CA SER A 12 -16.09 -19.02 5.28
C SER A 12 -16.79 -17.70 4.95
N VAL A 13 -17.61 -17.68 3.90
CA VAL A 13 -18.39 -16.48 3.54
C VAL A 13 -19.75 -16.50 4.24
N ARG A 14 -20.07 -15.45 5.00
CA ARG A 14 -21.35 -15.30 5.71
C ARG A 14 -22.52 -15.12 4.72
N ALA A 15 -23.72 -15.57 5.09
CA ALA A 15 -24.91 -15.47 4.25
C ALA A 15 -25.35 -14.01 3.98
N GLY A 16 -24.99 -13.11 4.89
CA GLY A 16 -25.09 -11.66 4.76
C GLY A 16 -24.22 -11.00 5.82
N SER A 17 -23.98 -9.69 5.68
CA SER A 17 -23.27 -8.93 6.71
C SER A 17 -24.07 -8.92 8.02
N THR A 18 -23.40 -8.90 9.17
CA THR A 18 -24.04 -8.71 10.49
C THR A 18 -24.00 -7.25 10.93
N ALA A 19 -23.00 -6.48 10.52
CA ALA A 19 -22.91 -5.05 10.75
C ALA A 19 -23.34 -4.23 9.52
N LEU A 20 -23.92 -3.06 9.78
CA LEU A 20 -24.16 -2.06 8.74
C LEU A 20 -22.83 -1.34 8.43
N VAL A 21 -22.31 -1.52 7.22
CA VAL A 21 -21.00 -0.97 6.81
C VAL A 21 -21.18 0.34 6.04
N GLY A 22 -20.36 1.36 6.36
CA GLY A 22 -20.24 2.58 5.56
C GLY A 22 -21.44 3.54 5.64
N ARG A 23 -22.28 3.43 6.67
CA ARG A 23 -23.50 4.25 6.84
C ARG A 23 -23.57 5.01 8.16
N ASP A 24 -22.44 5.17 8.84
CA ASP A 24 -22.37 5.80 10.16
C ASP A 24 -22.88 7.25 10.15
N VAL A 25 -22.61 7.97 9.06
CA VAL A 25 -23.03 9.37 8.87
C VAL A 25 -24.54 9.45 8.73
N GLU A 26 -25.14 8.65 7.84
CA GLU A 26 -26.58 8.61 7.60
C GLU A 26 -27.32 8.15 8.86
N VAL A 27 -26.88 7.08 9.52
CA VAL A 27 -27.47 6.60 10.78
C VAL A 27 -27.44 7.68 11.86
N SER A 28 -26.30 8.34 12.04
CA SER A 28 -26.13 9.38 13.05
C SER A 28 -27.05 10.58 12.77
N ALA A 29 -27.16 11.00 11.51
CA ALA A 29 -28.04 12.08 11.10
C ALA A 29 -29.52 11.74 11.33
N ILE A 30 -29.95 10.53 10.92
CA ILE A 30 -31.32 10.07 11.10
C ILE A 30 -31.68 10.02 12.58
N VAL A 31 -30.84 9.42 13.43
CA VAL A 31 -31.17 9.30 14.85
C VAL A 31 -31.20 10.65 15.56
N LYS A 32 -30.30 11.58 15.22
CA LYS A 32 -30.33 12.95 15.77
C LYS A 32 -31.69 13.63 15.54
N ILE A 33 -32.34 13.34 14.41
CA ILE A 33 -33.66 13.86 14.05
C ILE A 33 -34.76 13.09 14.78
N LEU A 34 -34.72 11.76 14.78
CA LEU A 34 -35.75 10.92 15.41
C LEU A 34 -35.83 11.07 16.94
N LEU A 35 -34.75 11.53 17.58
CA LEU A 35 -34.74 11.87 19.00
C LEU A 35 -35.50 13.18 19.33
N ARG A 36 -35.77 14.02 18.34
CA ARG A 36 -36.48 15.31 18.49
C ARG A 36 -37.90 15.19 17.93
N ARG A 37 -38.80 14.63 18.73
CA ARG A 37 -40.18 14.34 18.31
C ARG A 37 -41.09 15.57 18.41
N PRO A 38 -42.11 15.69 17.55
CA PRO A 38 -42.46 14.79 16.44
C PRO A 38 -41.47 14.87 15.27
N ALA A 39 -41.20 13.74 14.60
CA ALA A 39 -40.22 13.67 13.51
C ALA A 39 -40.67 12.79 12.33
N ALA A 40 -40.27 13.15 11.11
CA ALA A 40 -40.49 12.35 9.90
C ALA A 40 -39.23 12.34 9.01
N VAL A 41 -38.71 11.15 8.72
CA VAL A 41 -37.53 10.96 7.86
C VAL A 41 -37.91 10.15 6.64
N LEU A 42 -37.49 10.61 5.47
CA LEU A 42 -37.65 9.89 4.21
C LEU A 42 -36.28 9.39 3.73
N ILE A 43 -36.16 8.09 3.49
CA ILE A 43 -34.94 7.44 3.00
C ILE A 43 -35.16 7.06 1.55
N GLU A 44 -34.22 7.48 0.70
CA GLU A 44 -34.29 7.31 -0.74
C GLU A 44 -33.04 6.62 -1.24
N GLY A 45 -33.18 5.83 -2.30
CA GLY A 45 -32.05 5.17 -2.91
C GLY A 45 -32.50 4.22 -3.99
N GLU A 46 -31.55 3.85 -4.83
CA GLU A 46 -31.78 2.85 -5.86
C GLU A 46 -31.98 1.46 -5.25
N PRO A 47 -32.54 0.49 -6.02
CA PRO A 47 -32.58 -0.90 -5.60
C PRO A 47 -31.20 -1.41 -5.17
N GLY A 48 -31.13 -2.12 -4.03
CA GLY A 48 -29.87 -2.70 -3.55
C GLY A 48 -28.94 -1.77 -2.74
N MET A 49 -29.32 -0.50 -2.51
CA MET A 49 -28.51 0.46 -1.72
C MET A 49 -28.53 0.25 -0.19
N GLY A 50 -29.25 -0.76 0.30
CA GLY A 50 -29.29 -1.11 1.73
C GLY A 50 -30.37 -0.38 2.55
N ARG A 51 -31.44 0.14 1.93
CA ARG A 51 -32.54 0.85 2.63
C ARG A 51 -33.22 0.02 3.71
N SER A 52 -33.65 -1.20 3.38
CA SER A 52 -34.26 -2.13 4.34
C SER A 52 -33.30 -2.46 5.49
N ARG A 53 -32.01 -2.64 5.18
CA ARG A 53 -30.96 -2.91 6.19
C ARG A 53 -30.75 -1.72 7.13
N LEU A 54 -30.82 -0.50 6.60
CA LEU A 54 -30.76 0.72 7.40
C LEU A 54 -31.98 0.84 8.33
N LEU A 55 -33.18 0.43 7.88
CA LEU A 55 -34.36 0.35 8.74
C LEU A 55 -34.20 -0.72 9.85
N ASP A 56 -33.62 -1.88 9.52
CA ASP A 56 -33.29 -2.93 10.51
C ASP A 56 -32.34 -2.41 11.59
N GLU A 57 -31.27 -1.73 11.18
CA GLU A 57 -30.30 -1.13 12.09
C GLU A 57 -30.97 -0.09 13.01
N LEU A 58 -31.82 0.78 12.45
CA LEU A 58 -32.57 1.76 13.23
C LEU A 58 -33.50 1.10 14.26
N ALA A 59 -34.13 -0.02 13.93
CA ALA A 59 -35.01 -0.73 14.86
C ALA A 59 -34.27 -1.29 16.08
N GLY A 60 -32.99 -1.69 15.92
CA GLY A 60 -32.17 -2.30 16.97
C GLY A 60 -31.36 -1.34 17.85
N ARG A 61 -31.39 -0.03 17.58
CA ARG A 61 -30.53 0.96 18.25
C ARG A 61 -30.92 1.19 19.71
N ARG A 62 -29.91 1.31 20.58
CA ARG A 62 -30.08 1.50 22.03
C ARG A 62 -30.85 2.78 22.38
N GLU A 63 -30.69 3.82 21.57
CA GLU A 63 -31.41 5.09 21.69
C GLU A 63 -32.94 4.93 21.62
N PHE A 64 -33.42 3.86 20.98
CA PHE A 64 -34.84 3.56 20.84
C PHE A 64 -35.31 2.40 21.73
N ALA A 65 -34.49 1.90 22.66
CA ALA A 65 -34.87 0.78 23.54
C ALA A 65 -36.15 1.07 24.37
N ALA A 66 -36.32 2.34 24.80
CA ALA A 66 -37.50 2.81 25.52
C ALA A 66 -38.68 3.21 24.60
N THR A 67 -38.46 3.24 23.29
CA THR A 67 -39.47 3.57 22.27
C THR A 67 -40.18 2.29 21.81
N ARG A 68 -41.46 2.40 21.45
CA ARG A 68 -42.19 1.34 20.76
C ARG A 68 -41.87 1.40 19.27
N VAL A 69 -41.07 0.45 18.76
CA VAL A 69 -40.72 0.37 17.34
C VAL A 69 -41.77 -0.48 16.62
N LEU A 70 -42.45 0.13 15.66
CA LEU A 70 -43.55 -0.45 14.89
C LEU A 70 -43.12 -0.52 13.42
N ARG A 71 -43.28 -1.65 12.75
CA ARG A 71 -42.75 -1.85 11.40
C ARG A 71 -43.76 -2.46 10.45
N GLY A 72 -43.87 -1.90 9.25
CA GLY A 72 -44.61 -2.50 8.14
C GLY A 72 -43.94 -2.26 6.80
N ALA A 73 -44.35 -3.01 5.78
CA ALA A 73 -43.79 -2.92 4.44
C ALA A 73 -44.88 -2.95 3.37
N CYS A 74 -44.70 -2.15 2.32
CA CYS A 74 -45.58 -2.24 1.16
C CYS A 74 -45.13 -3.41 0.26
N GLN A 75 -46.07 -4.25 -0.16
CA GLN A 75 -45.81 -5.34 -1.10
C GLN A 75 -46.21 -4.97 -2.55
N PRO A 76 -45.47 -5.42 -3.57
CA PRO A 76 -45.80 -5.18 -4.97
C PRO A 76 -46.99 -6.06 -5.41
N MET A 77 -48.19 -5.69 -4.99
CA MET A 77 -49.44 -6.37 -5.35
C MET A 77 -50.17 -5.63 -6.46
N ARG A 78 -50.91 -6.38 -7.30
CA ARG A 78 -51.72 -5.83 -8.40
C ARG A 78 -52.85 -4.93 -7.89
N GLU A 79 -53.45 -5.30 -6.75
CA GLU A 79 -54.38 -4.48 -5.96
C GLU A 79 -53.91 -4.51 -4.50
N PRO A 80 -53.29 -3.44 -3.98
CA PRO A 80 -52.80 -3.40 -2.60
C PRO A 80 -53.93 -3.23 -1.59
N PHE A 81 -53.78 -3.82 -0.41
CA PHE A 81 -54.76 -3.67 0.69
C PHE A 81 -54.71 -2.27 1.29
N PRO A 82 -55.87 -1.57 1.42
CA PRO A 82 -55.92 -0.26 2.05
C PRO A 82 -55.30 -0.26 3.45
N PHE A 83 -54.39 0.70 3.70
CA PHE A 83 -53.70 0.89 4.98
C PHE A 83 -52.74 -0.25 5.38
N GLY A 84 -52.52 -1.23 4.51
CA GLY A 84 -51.77 -2.46 4.77
C GLY A 84 -50.49 -2.28 5.60
N PRO A 85 -49.50 -1.47 5.16
CA PRO A 85 -48.22 -1.33 5.89
C PRO A 85 -48.39 -0.66 7.26
N VAL A 86 -49.39 0.23 7.43
CA VAL A 86 -49.64 0.89 8.72
C VAL A 86 -50.35 -0.06 9.68
N LEU A 87 -51.31 -0.85 9.19
CA LEU A 87 -51.97 -1.87 9.99
C LEU A 87 -50.96 -2.95 10.41
N GLU A 88 -50.11 -3.41 9.49
CA GLU A 88 -49.02 -4.35 9.79
C GLU A 88 -48.11 -3.82 10.92
N ALA A 89 -47.70 -2.56 10.83
CA ALA A 89 -46.92 -1.91 11.88
C ALA A 89 -47.63 -1.86 13.23
N LEU A 90 -48.95 -1.65 13.23
CA LEU A 90 -49.75 -1.55 14.47
C LEU A 90 -50.06 -2.90 15.11
N ARG A 91 -49.88 -4.04 14.44
CA ARG A 91 -50.16 -5.37 15.03
C ARG A 91 -49.34 -5.63 16.29
N SER A 92 -48.08 -5.17 16.33
CA SER A 92 -47.21 -5.29 17.51
C SER A 92 -47.41 -4.18 18.54
N ALA A 93 -48.37 -3.28 18.34
CA ALA A 93 -48.63 -2.22 19.30
C ALA A 93 -49.12 -2.77 20.65
N GLY A 94 -49.67 -3.98 20.71
CA GLY A 94 -50.17 -4.61 21.94
C GLY A 94 -49.09 -5.19 22.86
N ASP A 95 -47.84 -5.31 22.38
CA ASP A 95 -46.73 -5.92 23.15
C ASP A 95 -46.37 -5.13 24.42
N ARG A 96 -46.82 -3.88 24.50
CA ARG A 96 -46.70 -3.03 25.68
C ARG A 96 -48.07 -2.39 25.98
N PRO A 97 -48.40 -2.12 27.26
CA PRO A 97 -49.66 -1.49 27.64
C PRO A 97 -49.94 -0.22 26.83
N LEU A 98 -51.17 -0.08 26.34
CA LEU A 98 -51.65 1.11 25.65
C LEU A 98 -52.23 2.10 26.66
N GLY A 99 -52.12 3.40 26.35
CA GLY A 99 -52.80 4.46 27.05
C GLY A 99 -54.33 4.43 26.84
N PRO A 100 -55.07 5.37 27.46
CA PRO A 100 -56.52 5.41 27.34
C PRO A 100 -56.96 5.65 25.90
N LEU A 101 -57.98 4.89 25.47
CA LEU A 101 -58.58 4.97 24.13
C LEU A 101 -60.06 5.34 24.23
N SER A 102 -60.50 6.27 23.39
CA SER A 102 -61.91 6.62 23.20
C SER A 102 -62.64 5.58 22.35
N PRO A 103 -63.98 5.57 22.35
CA PRO A 103 -64.77 4.65 21.51
C PRO A 103 -64.44 4.69 20.01
N VAL A 104 -63.84 5.79 19.51
CA VAL A 104 -63.43 5.91 18.09
C VAL A 104 -62.39 4.86 17.72
N ALA A 105 -61.49 4.48 18.64
CA ALA A 105 -60.48 3.44 18.42
C ALA A 105 -61.09 2.06 18.14
N GLY A 106 -62.34 1.82 18.56
CA GLY A 106 -63.04 0.54 18.34
C GLY A 106 -63.27 0.20 16.86
N VAL A 107 -63.21 1.19 15.95
CA VAL A 107 -63.27 0.95 14.50
C VAL A 107 -62.12 0.09 13.99
N LEU A 108 -60.97 0.11 14.67
CA LEU A 108 -59.82 -0.70 14.28
C LEU A 108 -59.95 -2.16 14.69
N ARG A 109 -60.92 -2.52 15.52
CA ARG A 109 -61.07 -3.88 16.08
C ARG A 109 -61.19 -4.98 15.02
N PRO A 110 -61.92 -4.80 13.89
CA PRO A 110 -61.95 -5.80 12.81
C PRO A 110 -60.67 -5.80 11.96
N LEU A 111 -59.92 -4.70 11.92
CA LEU A 111 -58.72 -4.53 11.12
C LEU A 111 -57.44 -4.99 11.85
N LEU A 112 -57.47 -5.02 13.18
CA LEU A 112 -56.39 -5.41 14.08
C LEU A 112 -56.94 -6.41 15.13
N PRO A 113 -57.28 -7.64 14.73
CA PRO A 113 -57.81 -8.65 15.65
C PRO A 113 -56.85 -8.96 16.80
N GLU A 114 -55.54 -8.79 16.60
CA GLU A 114 -54.50 -8.96 17.62
C GLU A 114 -54.64 -7.98 18.79
N LEU A 115 -55.28 -6.83 18.56
CA LEU A 115 -55.51 -5.80 19.58
C LEU A 115 -56.96 -5.80 20.10
N ALA A 116 -57.78 -6.79 19.72
CA ALA A 116 -59.21 -6.76 19.99
C ALA A 116 -59.56 -6.66 21.50
N GLU A 117 -58.73 -7.23 22.37
CA GLU A 117 -58.90 -7.13 23.83
C GLU A 117 -58.52 -5.75 24.40
N SER A 118 -57.62 -5.04 23.73
CA SER A 118 -57.14 -3.71 24.14
C SER A 118 -57.94 -2.57 23.50
N LEU A 119 -58.69 -2.84 22.43
CA LEU A 119 -59.50 -1.87 21.72
C LEU A 119 -60.95 -1.85 22.27
N PRO A 120 -61.61 -0.68 22.33
CA PRO A 120 -63.02 -0.58 22.66
C PRO A 120 -63.94 -1.39 21.72
N PRO A 121 -65.20 -1.63 22.09
CA PRO A 121 -66.19 -2.23 21.19
C PRO A 121 -66.33 -1.40 19.90
N GLN A 122 -66.58 -2.07 18.78
CA GLN A 122 -66.76 -1.40 17.49
C GLN A 122 -68.01 -0.50 17.54
N PRO A 123 -67.90 0.80 17.22
CA PRO A 123 -69.05 1.68 17.10
C PRO A 123 -69.89 1.35 15.85
N GLU A 124 -71.15 1.80 15.82
CA GLU A 124 -72.00 1.60 14.64
C GLU A 124 -71.38 2.23 13.38
N PRO A 125 -71.35 1.50 12.24
CA PRO A 125 -70.82 2.01 10.98
C PRO A 125 -71.54 3.27 10.51
N LEU A 126 -70.81 4.24 9.96
CA LEU A 126 -71.43 5.39 9.31
C LEU A 126 -71.91 5.03 7.90
N THR A 127 -72.99 5.68 7.48
CA THR A 127 -73.52 5.56 6.11
C THR A 127 -72.72 6.34 5.08
N ASP A 128 -71.95 7.35 5.48
CA ASP A 128 -71.04 8.11 4.63
C ASP A 128 -69.62 7.50 4.62
N PRO A 129 -69.15 6.96 3.48
CA PRO A 129 -67.80 6.38 3.35
C PRO A 129 -66.67 7.37 3.67
N CYS A 130 -66.85 8.67 3.39
CA CYS A 130 -65.85 9.70 3.69
C CYS A 130 -65.74 9.93 5.19
N ALA A 131 -66.88 10.01 5.88
CA ALA A 131 -66.91 10.13 7.33
C ALA A 131 -66.35 8.88 8.04
N GLU A 132 -66.61 7.69 7.51
CA GLU A 132 -66.05 6.44 8.03
C GLU A 132 -64.53 6.36 7.82
N ARG A 133 -64.02 6.75 6.64
CA ARG A 133 -62.58 6.86 6.37
C ARG A 133 -61.90 7.87 7.31
N HIS A 134 -62.52 9.03 7.53
CA HIS A 134 -62.02 10.01 8.49
C HIS A 134 -62.03 9.49 9.93
N ARG A 135 -63.04 8.68 10.30
CA ARG A 135 -63.11 7.99 11.60
C ARG A 135 -61.96 6.98 11.75
N GLN A 136 -61.66 6.19 10.72
CA GLN A 136 -60.52 5.28 10.69
C GLN A 136 -59.19 6.01 10.86
N PHE A 137 -58.99 7.15 10.17
CA PHE A 137 -57.77 7.95 10.29
C PHE A 137 -57.59 8.51 11.70
N ARG A 138 -58.67 8.99 12.32
CA ARG A 138 -58.65 9.43 13.72
C ARG A 138 -58.34 8.28 14.67
N ALA A 139 -58.92 7.11 14.46
CA ALA A 139 -58.66 5.91 15.25
C ALA A 139 -57.18 5.49 15.18
N VAL A 140 -56.57 5.48 13.98
CA VAL A 140 -55.14 5.19 13.81
C VAL A 140 -54.27 6.20 14.55
N ARG A 141 -54.57 7.50 14.41
CA ARG A 141 -53.83 8.57 15.12
C ARG A 141 -53.95 8.43 16.63
N GLU A 142 -55.14 8.11 17.13
CA GLU A 142 -55.41 7.91 18.55
C GLU A 142 -54.67 6.68 19.10
N LEU A 143 -54.65 5.57 18.36
CA LEU A 143 -53.89 4.38 18.73
C LEU A 143 -52.38 4.66 18.79
N LEU A 144 -51.84 5.44 17.84
CA LEU A 144 -50.45 5.89 17.88
C LEU A 144 -50.15 6.80 19.08
N ILE A 145 -51.09 7.66 19.49
CA ILE A 145 -50.97 8.46 20.72
C ILE A 145 -50.94 7.54 21.96
N ALA A 146 -51.83 6.55 22.01
CA ALA A 146 -51.90 5.60 23.11
C ALA A 146 -50.66 4.71 23.23
N CYS A 147 -49.88 4.54 22.16
CA CYS A 147 -48.60 3.83 22.22
C CYS A 147 -47.53 4.57 23.05
N GLY A 148 -47.71 5.88 23.29
CA GLY A 148 -46.69 6.74 23.88
C GLY A 148 -45.54 7.01 22.89
N PRO A 149 -44.29 7.05 23.36
CA PRO A 149 -43.11 7.19 22.49
C PRO A 149 -43.05 6.07 21.44
N ALA A 150 -43.32 6.38 20.17
CA ALA A 150 -43.35 5.40 19.07
C ALA A 150 -42.46 5.81 17.88
N LEU A 151 -41.83 4.81 17.24
CA LEU A 151 -41.08 4.92 16.00
C LEU A 151 -41.70 3.99 14.96
N VAL A 152 -42.31 4.54 13.92
CA VAL A 152 -42.94 3.78 12.84
C VAL A 152 -41.98 3.71 11.65
N LEU A 153 -41.61 2.50 11.24
CA LEU A 153 -40.73 2.22 10.10
C LEU A 153 -41.56 1.61 8.97
N ILE A 154 -41.65 2.31 7.84
CA ILE A 154 -42.36 1.85 6.64
C ILE A 154 -41.38 1.61 5.51
N ASP A 155 -41.35 0.38 5.00
CA ASP A 155 -40.50 0.02 3.86
C ASP A 155 -41.24 0.04 2.52
N ASP A 156 -40.50 0.29 1.45
CA ASP A 156 -40.94 0.22 0.05
C ASP A 156 -42.21 1.04 -0.28
N LEU A 157 -42.31 2.26 0.27
CA LEU A 157 -43.49 3.14 0.18
C LEU A 157 -43.99 3.42 -1.25
N GLN A 158 -43.16 3.24 -2.28
CA GLN A 158 -43.58 3.37 -3.68
C GLN A 158 -44.77 2.45 -4.05
N TRP A 159 -44.91 1.30 -3.37
CA TRP A 159 -45.99 0.34 -3.61
C TRP A 159 -47.26 0.62 -2.80
N ALA A 160 -47.32 1.72 -2.05
CA ALA A 160 -48.49 2.07 -1.25
C ALA A 160 -49.73 2.31 -2.12
N ASP A 161 -50.91 1.94 -1.63
CA ASP A 161 -52.20 2.33 -2.22
C ASP A 161 -52.53 3.81 -1.92
N GLU A 162 -53.54 4.35 -2.62
CA GLU A 162 -53.98 5.73 -2.43
C GLU A 162 -54.49 6.01 -1.01
N GLY A 163 -55.18 5.06 -0.38
CA GLY A 163 -55.67 5.18 1.00
C GLY A 163 -54.53 5.25 2.02
N THR A 164 -53.49 4.44 1.86
CA THR A 164 -52.26 4.53 2.68
C THR A 164 -51.59 5.90 2.50
N ARG A 165 -51.50 6.42 1.26
CA ARG A 165 -50.94 7.76 1.02
C ARG A 165 -51.78 8.87 1.67
N ASP A 166 -53.12 8.76 1.62
CA ASP A 166 -54.04 9.67 2.30
C ASP A 166 -53.85 9.66 3.82
N LEU A 167 -53.73 8.46 4.42
CA LEU A 167 -53.49 8.29 5.85
C LEU A 167 -52.15 8.89 6.28
N MET A 168 -51.08 8.67 5.52
CA MET A 168 -49.76 9.25 5.80
C MET A 168 -49.80 10.78 5.71
N ARG A 169 -50.52 11.35 4.74
CA ARG A 169 -50.76 12.80 4.65
C ARG A 169 -51.56 13.33 5.84
N PHE A 170 -52.59 12.60 6.28
CA PHE A 170 -53.37 12.95 7.47
C PHE A 170 -52.52 12.96 8.74
N LEU A 171 -51.67 11.95 8.94
CA LEU A 171 -50.75 11.88 10.09
C LEU A 171 -49.67 12.97 10.02
N ALA A 172 -49.15 13.27 8.84
CA ALA A 172 -48.15 14.33 8.64
C ALA A 172 -48.70 15.73 8.97
N ALA A 173 -49.96 16.00 8.65
CA ALA A 173 -50.61 17.29 8.89
C ALA A 173 -50.83 17.57 10.39
N ALA A 174 -50.99 16.54 11.21
CA ALA A 174 -51.23 16.65 12.65
C ALA A 174 -50.54 15.52 13.42
N MET A 175 -49.20 15.53 13.37
CA MET A 175 -48.36 14.45 13.91
C MET A 175 -48.42 14.41 15.45
N PRO A 176 -48.67 13.25 16.08
CA PRO A 176 -48.59 13.08 17.53
C PRO A 176 -47.22 13.49 18.09
N ALA A 177 -47.21 14.19 19.23
CA ALA A 177 -45.98 14.77 19.80
C ALA A 177 -44.85 13.75 20.07
N GLU A 178 -45.22 12.51 20.40
CA GLU A 178 -44.31 11.42 20.77
C GLU A 178 -44.01 10.46 19.60
N LEU A 179 -44.46 10.77 18.38
CA LEU A 179 -44.31 9.94 17.19
C LEU A 179 -43.10 10.36 16.34
N ALA A 180 -42.33 9.36 15.92
CA ALA A 180 -41.34 9.47 14.86
C ALA A 180 -41.69 8.50 13.72
N VAL A 181 -41.55 8.93 12.47
CA VAL A 181 -41.82 8.10 11.28
C VAL A 181 -40.59 8.06 10.39
N VAL A 182 -40.22 6.87 9.92
CA VAL A 182 -39.21 6.69 8.87
C VAL A 182 -39.86 5.93 7.74
N ALA A 183 -39.80 6.48 6.53
CA ALA A 183 -40.28 5.80 5.33
C ALA A 183 -39.15 5.62 4.33
N ALA A 184 -38.98 4.42 3.79
CA ALA A 184 -38.04 4.14 2.72
C ALA A 184 -38.77 4.00 1.38
N TYR A 185 -38.19 4.53 0.29
CA TYR A 185 -38.74 4.35 -1.05
C TYR A 185 -37.66 4.32 -2.15
N ARG A 186 -38.05 3.83 -3.35
CA ARG A 186 -37.17 3.65 -4.53
C ARG A 186 -37.16 4.89 -5.42
N THR A 187 -35.98 5.36 -5.80
CA THR A 187 -35.82 6.37 -6.87
C THR A 187 -35.96 5.72 -8.25
N GLY A 188 -36.69 6.34 -9.18
CA GLY A 188 -36.73 5.94 -10.60
C GLY A 188 -37.72 4.82 -11.02
N SER A 189 -38.81 4.56 -10.27
CA SER A 189 -39.82 3.57 -10.69
C SER A 189 -40.74 4.11 -11.81
N PRO A 190 -41.00 3.37 -12.92
CA PRO A 190 -41.77 3.86 -14.08
C PRO A 190 -43.29 3.93 -13.89
N SER A 191 -43.80 3.49 -12.75
CA SER A 191 -45.23 3.47 -12.45
C SER A 191 -45.76 4.87 -12.10
N GLY A 192 -45.95 5.68 -13.15
CA GLY A 192 -47.06 6.62 -13.32
C GLY A 192 -47.20 7.75 -12.30
N HIS A 193 -46.96 8.97 -12.80
CA HIS A 193 -47.12 10.29 -12.17
C HIS A 193 -45.87 10.78 -11.44
N GLY A 194 -45.19 11.73 -12.09
CA GLY A 194 -44.07 12.48 -11.56
C GLY A 194 -44.30 12.90 -10.10
N GLY A 195 -43.35 12.47 -9.27
CA GLY A 195 -43.36 12.67 -7.83
C GLY A 195 -44.04 11.52 -7.10
N ALA A 196 -43.24 10.67 -6.45
CA ALA A 196 -43.56 10.23 -5.09
C ALA A 196 -43.54 11.46 -4.15
N GLY A 197 -44.34 12.47 -4.48
CA GLY A 197 -44.64 13.65 -3.71
C GLY A 197 -45.67 13.25 -2.68
N ILE A 198 -45.25 12.52 -1.66
CA ILE A 198 -45.69 12.92 -0.34
C ILE A 198 -44.63 13.95 0.08
N PRO A 199 -44.76 15.24 -0.29
CA PRO A 199 -44.17 16.22 0.59
C PRO A 199 -44.86 15.96 1.91
N PHE A 200 -44.12 15.44 2.88
CA PHE A 200 -44.45 15.66 4.28
C PHE A 200 -44.47 17.19 4.43
N ARG A 201 -45.58 17.84 4.03
CA ARG A 201 -45.90 19.21 4.41
C ARG A 201 -46.30 19.11 5.87
N THR A 202 -45.31 18.84 6.69
CA THR A 202 -45.46 18.81 8.11
C THR A 202 -45.44 20.25 8.61
N PRO A 203 -46.19 20.55 9.67
CA PRO A 203 -46.11 21.86 10.30
C PRO A 203 -44.69 22.11 10.85
N PRO A 204 -44.29 23.38 11.07
CA PRO A 204 -42.91 23.76 11.43
C PRO A 204 -42.36 23.11 12.71
N ASN A 205 -43.25 22.58 13.57
CA ASN A 205 -42.90 21.91 14.81
C ASN A 205 -42.49 20.44 14.63
N VAL A 206 -42.60 19.87 13.42
CA VAL A 206 -42.14 18.51 13.10
C VAL A 206 -40.76 18.55 12.47
N GLN A 207 -39.82 17.78 13.01
CA GLN A 207 -38.48 17.67 12.44
C GLN A 207 -38.52 16.78 11.20
N THR A 208 -38.03 17.27 10.05
CA THR A 208 -38.01 16.49 8.82
C THR A 208 -36.64 16.39 8.19
N ALA A 209 -36.36 15.25 7.55
CA ALA A 209 -35.20 15.08 6.68
C ALA A 209 -35.46 14.12 5.54
N ARG A 210 -34.70 14.33 4.47
CA ARG A 210 -34.62 13.47 3.29
C ARG A 210 -33.18 12.98 3.19
N VAL A 211 -32.98 11.67 3.24
CA VAL A 211 -31.65 11.02 3.23
C VAL A 211 -31.54 10.17 1.98
N THR A 212 -30.64 10.54 1.08
CA THR A 212 -30.38 9.80 -0.15
C THR A 212 -29.17 8.89 0.05
N LEU A 213 -29.35 7.59 -0.12
CA LEU A 213 -28.29 6.59 -0.05
C LEU A 213 -27.57 6.49 -1.40
N GLY A 214 -26.31 6.91 -1.45
CA GLY A 214 -25.41 6.67 -2.58
C GLY A 214 -24.66 5.34 -2.47
N PRO A 215 -23.87 4.93 -3.48
CA PRO A 215 -23.01 3.75 -3.40
C PRO A 215 -22.00 3.82 -2.24
N LEU A 216 -21.49 2.65 -1.82
CA LEU A 216 -20.37 2.56 -0.88
C LEU A 216 -19.07 2.98 -1.56
N ASP A 217 -18.20 3.65 -0.81
CA ASP A 217 -16.84 3.95 -1.26
C ASP A 217 -15.92 2.71 -1.18
N VAL A 218 -14.70 2.85 -1.71
CA VAL A 218 -13.69 1.78 -1.75
C VAL A 218 -13.38 1.24 -0.34
N GLU A 219 -13.32 2.10 0.68
CA GLU A 219 -13.04 1.69 2.05
C GLU A 219 -14.18 0.86 2.65
N ALA A 220 -15.43 1.31 2.47
CA ALA A 220 -16.61 0.60 2.92
C ALA A 220 -16.81 -0.72 2.18
N VAL A 221 -16.50 -0.81 0.88
CA VAL A 221 -16.45 -2.08 0.14
C VAL A 221 -15.40 -3.02 0.74
N GLY A 222 -14.23 -2.50 1.11
CA GLY A 222 -13.18 -3.28 1.78
C GLY A 222 -13.66 -3.88 3.09
N LYS A 223 -14.26 -3.06 3.97
CA LYS A 223 -14.84 -3.52 5.25
C LYS A 223 -15.96 -4.54 5.06
N LEU A 224 -16.84 -4.31 4.08
CA LEU A 224 -17.92 -5.25 3.77
C LEU A 224 -17.37 -6.58 3.26
N ALA A 225 -16.33 -6.55 2.43
CA ALA A 225 -15.64 -7.75 1.96
C ALA A 225 -14.93 -8.48 3.11
N GLU A 226 -14.23 -7.79 4.00
CA GLU A 226 -13.59 -8.35 5.19
C GLU A 226 -14.61 -9.07 6.09
N GLU A 227 -15.77 -8.45 6.35
CA GLU A 227 -16.82 -9.03 7.17
C GLU A 227 -17.48 -10.24 6.52
N LEU A 228 -17.82 -10.14 5.23
CA LEU A 228 -18.46 -11.23 4.50
C LEU A 228 -17.52 -12.41 4.34
N LEU A 229 -16.24 -12.16 4.05
CA LEU A 229 -15.21 -13.19 3.90
C LEU A 229 -14.64 -13.64 5.25
N ASP A 230 -14.98 -13.05 6.40
CA ASP A 230 -14.36 -13.41 7.69
C ASP A 230 -12.81 -13.32 7.67
N LEU A 231 -12.28 -12.30 6.98
CA LEU A 231 -10.83 -12.04 6.85
C LEU A 231 -10.43 -10.79 7.64
N PRO A 232 -9.24 -10.77 8.27
CA PRO A 232 -8.78 -9.60 9.01
C PRO A 232 -8.44 -8.42 8.09
N ARG A 233 -8.02 -8.71 6.84
CA ARG A 233 -7.75 -7.72 5.79
C ARG A 233 -7.93 -8.32 4.40
N VAL A 234 -8.37 -7.49 3.47
CA VAL A 234 -8.40 -7.77 2.02
C VAL A 234 -7.43 -6.83 1.29
N SER A 235 -6.79 -7.28 0.21
CA SER A 235 -5.77 -6.49 -0.50
C SER A 235 -6.38 -5.27 -1.21
N ALA A 236 -5.66 -4.14 -1.22
CA ALA A 236 -6.15 -2.91 -1.85
C ALA A 236 -6.46 -3.05 -3.35
N PRO A 237 -5.65 -3.76 -4.18
CA PRO A 237 -5.98 -4.00 -5.58
C PRO A 237 -7.31 -4.75 -5.75
N PHE A 238 -7.54 -5.81 -4.97
CA PHE A 238 -8.79 -6.58 -5.01
C PHE A 238 -9.99 -5.72 -4.61
N VAL A 239 -9.88 -4.92 -3.55
CA VAL A 239 -10.96 -4.02 -3.11
C VAL A 239 -11.26 -2.97 -4.17
N ALA A 240 -10.24 -2.37 -4.78
CA ALA A 240 -10.41 -1.42 -5.88
C ALA A 240 -11.14 -2.08 -7.06
N LYS A 241 -10.75 -3.31 -7.44
CA LYS A 241 -11.37 -4.05 -8.53
C LYS A 241 -12.80 -4.49 -8.21
N LEU A 242 -13.08 -4.91 -6.98
CA LEU A 242 -14.41 -5.25 -6.50
C LEU A 242 -15.33 -4.02 -6.50
N HIS A 243 -14.82 -2.88 -6.03
CA HIS A 243 -15.55 -1.62 -6.08
C HIS A 243 -15.81 -1.19 -7.53
N GLU A 244 -14.82 -1.28 -8.42
CA GLU A 244 -14.98 -0.98 -9.86
C GLU A 244 -16.08 -1.87 -10.50
N SER A 245 -16.03 -3.17 -10.22
CA SER A 245 -16.93 -4.16 -10.86
C SER A 245 -18.38 -4.03 -10.37
N THR A 246 -18.57 -3.69 -9.10
CA THR A 246 -19.89 -3.62 -8.44
C THR A 246 -20.41 -2.19 -8.31
N ALA A 247 -19.59 -1.20 -8.67
CA ALA A 247 -19.80 0.24 -8.45
C ALA A 247 -20.16 0.60 -7.01
N GLY A 248 -19.72 -0.20 -6.03
CA GLY A 248 -20.03 0.02 -4.62
C GLY A 248 -21.48 -0.24 -4.22
N ILE A 249 -22.30 -0.87 -5.06
CA ILE A 249 -23.68 -1.22 -4.68
C ILE A 249 -23.64 -2.37 -3.67
N PRO A 250 -24.09 -2.18 -2.40
CA PRO A 250 -23.98 -3.20 -1.35
C PRO A 250 -24.51 -4.58 -1.76
N PHE A 251 -25.71 -4.59 -2.36
CA PHE A 251 -26.32 -5.83 -2.86
C PHE A 251 -25.43 -6.54 -3.88
N VAL A 252 -24.87 -5.82 -4.85
CA VAL A 252 -24.04 -6.41 -5.91
C VAL A 252 -22.70 -6.90 -5.35
N VAL A 253 -22.12 -6.19 -4.37
CA VAL A 253 -20.94 -6.65 -3.61
C VAL A 253 -21.22 -7.97 -2.92
N GLU A 254 -22.32 -8.06 -2.16
CA GLU A 254 -22.73 -9.30 -1.47
C GLU A 254 -22.92 -10.47 -2.43
N GLU A 255 -23.66 -10.26 -3.53
CA GLU A 255 -23.92 -11.30 -4.53
C GLU A 255 -22.63 -11.73 -5.25
N THR A 256 -21.71 -10.80 -5.54
CA THR A 256 -20.43 -11.09 -6.22
C THR A 256 -19.52 -11.94 -5.33
N LEU A 257 -19.41 -11.59 -4.04
CA LEU A 257 -18.66 -12.35 -3.05
C LEU A 257 -19.30 -13.72 -2.77
N ARG A 258 -20.63 -13.83 -2.86
CA ARG A 258 -21.34 -15.12 -2.75
C ARG A 258 -21.11 -16.01 -3.98
N ALA A 259 -21.18 -15.44 -5.19
CA ALA A 259 -20.89 -16.16 -6.43
C ALA A 259 -19.45 -16.68 -6.47
N LEU A 260 -18.49 -15.90 -5.95
CA LEU A 260 -17.09 -16.32 -5.77
C LEU A 260 -16.97 -17.59 -4.92
N ARG A 261 -17.74 -17.70 -3.83
CA ARG A 261 -17.76 -18.92 -3.00
C ARG A 261 -18.30 -20.12 -3.78
N ASP A 262 -19.41 -19.94 -4.47
CA ASP A 262 -20.11 -21.06 -5.12
C ASP A 262 -19.31 -21.59 -6.33
N ALA A 263 -18.55 -20.73 -7.02
CA ALA A 263 -17.65 -21.11 -8.11
C ALA A 263 -16.31 -21.72 -7.66
N ALA A 264 -15.72 -21.25 -6.56
CA ALA A 264 -14.38 -21.66 -6.12
C ALA A 264 -14.35 -22.72 -5.00
N GLY A 265 -15.50 -23.07 -4.42
CA GLY A 265 -15.54 -23.83 -3.17
C GLY A 265 -14.99 -23.02 -1.98
N ARG A 266 -14.34 -23.71 -1.02
CA ARG A 266 -13.60 -23.05 0.07
C ARG A 266 -12.40 -22.29 -0.51
N LEU A 267 -12.43 -20.96 -0.44
CA LEU A 267 -11.33 -20.10 -0.89
C LEU A 267 -10.04 -20.42 -0.07
N PRO A 268 -8.90 -20.76 -0.70
CA PRO A 268 -7.62 -20.88 -0.02
C PRO A 268 -7.10 -19.50 0.42
N ILE A 269 -6.52 -19.41 1.63
CA ILE A 269 -5.87 -18.19 2.12
C ILE A 269 -4.46 -18.07 1.52
N GLY A 270 -4.20 -16.97 0.80
CA GLY A 270 -2.95 -16.63 0.10
C GLY A 270 -3.18 -16.29 -1.38
N GLU A 271 -2.31 -15.48 -2.02
CA GLU A 271 -2.15 -15.06 -3.45
C GLU A 271 -3.30 -15.14 -4.50
N VAL A 272 -4.51 -15.55 -4.16
CA VAL A 272 -5.57 -16.03 -5.07
C VAL A 272 -6.79 -15.10 -5.09
N LEU A 273 -6.86 -14.09 -4.21
CA LEU A 273 -7.70 -12.90 -4.45
C LEU A 273 -7.01 -11.97 -5.46
N SER A 274 -6.71 -12.52 -6.64
CA SER A 274 -6.10 -11.78 -7.75
C SER A 274 -7.18 -11.18 -8.65
N ASP A 275 -6.82 -10.11 -9.38
CA ASP A 275 -7.72 -9.42 -10.32
C ASP A 275 -8.33 -10.38 -11.36
N ARG A 276 -7.59 -11.43 -11.75
CA ARG A 276 -8.03 -12.46 -12.69
C ARG A 276 -9.26 -13.24 -12.21
N LEU A 277 -9.42 -13.44 -10.90
CA LEU A 277 -10.57 -14.16 -10.36
C LEU A 277 -11.87 -13.35 -10.57
N LEU A 278 -11.81 -12.03 -10.34
CA LEU A 278 -12.94 -11.12 -10.59
C LEU A 278 -13.28 -11.01 -12.08
N GLU A 279 -12.29 -11.05 -12.96
CA GLU A 279 -12.50 -11.04 -14.42
C GLU A 279 -13.22 -12.30 -14.93
N SER A 280 -12.96 -13.45 -14.29
CA SER A 280 -13.56 -14.73 -14.62
C SER A 280 -15.00 -14.91 -14.12
N LEU A 281 -15.50 -14.01 -13.26
CA LEU A 281 -16.83 -14.17 -12.66
C LEU A 281 -17.95 -14.00 -13.67
N GLU A 282 -18.87 -14.96 -13.65
CA GLU A 282 -20.17 -14.82 -14.29
C GLU A 282 -21.03 -13.80 -13.55
N VAL A 283 -21.93 -13.14 -14.28
CA VAL A 283 -22.91 -12.23 -13.69
C VAL A 283 -23.79 -13.03 -12.71
N PRO A 284 -23.92 -12.60 -11.43
CA PRO A 284 -24.79 -13.26 -10.45
C PRO A 284 -26.21 -13.43 -10.99
N ILE A 285 -26.84 -14.58 -10.69
CA ILE A 285 -28.17 -14.95 -11.20
C ILE A 285 -29.21 -13.87 -10.88
N SER A 286 -29.23 -13.39 -9.64
CA SER A 286 -30.14 -12.33 -9.16
C SER A 286 -30.00 -11.03 -9.95
N LEU A 287 -28.78 -10.63 -10.31
CA LEU A 287 -28.53 -9.45 -11.15
C LEU A 287 -28.93 -9.71 -12.61
N ARG A 288 -28.68 -10.92 -13.12
CA ARG A 288 -29.08 -11.35 -14.46
C ARG A 288 -30.60 -11.34 -14.62
N GLU A 289 -31.33 -11.90 -13.65
CA GLU A 289 -32.80 -11.90 -13.60
C GLU A 289 -33.35 -10.47 -13.55
N ALA A 290 -32.82 -9.61 -12.68
CA ALA A 290 -33.26 -8.22 -12.56
C ALA A 290 -33.01 -7.39 -13.84
N ILE A 291 -31.91 -7.64 -14.56
CA ILE A 291 -31.65 -6.99 -15.85
C ILE A 291 -32.53 -7.57 -16.95
N THR A 292 -32.77 -8.88 -16.94
CA THR A 292 -33.64 -9.55 -17.93
C THR A 292 -35.08 -9.03 -17.81
N GLU A 293 -35.62 -8.94 -16.59
CA GLU A 293 -36.95 -8.38 -16.34
C GLU A 293 -37.07 -6.93 -16.84
N ARG A 294 -36.04 -6.10 -16.61
CA ARG A 294 -36.00 -4.73 -17.16
C ARG A 294 -35.98 -4.71 -18.67
N LEU A 295 -35.22 -5.60 -19.31
CA LEU A 295 -35.17 -5.69 -20.78
C LEU A 295 -36.51 -6.17 -21.36
N GLU A 296 -37.20 -7.12 -20.72
CA GLU A 296 -38.50 -7.64 -21.17
C GLU A 296 -39.62 -6.58 -21.10
N ALA A 297 -39.50 -5.62 -20.19
CA ALA A 297 -40.43 -4.49 -20.07
C ALA A 297 -40.22 -3.40 -21.14
N LEU A 298 -39.12 -3.44 -21.91
CA LEU A 298 -38.77 -2.41 -22.89
C LEU A 298 -39.31 -2.73 -24.30
N PRO A 299 -39.68 -1.70 -25.09
CA PRO A 299 -39.96 -1.86 -26.52
C PRO A 299 -38.73 -2.38 -27.28
N GLU A 300 -38.94 -3.15 -28.36
CA GLU A 300 -37.87 -3.73 -29.18
C GLU A 300 -36.77 -2.74 -29.63
N PRO A 301 -37.10 -1.49 -30.07
CA PRO A 301 -36.06 -0.48 -30.36
C PRO A 301 -35.16 -0.14 -29.17
N ALA A 302 -35.72 -0.10 -27.95
CA ALA A 302 -34.97 0.18 -26.73
C ALA A 302 -34.07 -1.00 -26.32
N VAL A 303 -34.53 -2.25 -26.54
CA VAL A 303 -33.69 -3.45 -26.34
C VAL A 303 -32.50 -3.45 -27.30
N ARG A 304 -32.71 -3.14 -28.59
CA ARG A 304 -31.63 -3.01 -29.58
C ARG A 304 -30.61 -1.94 -29.17
N LEU A 305 -31.08 -0.79 -28.68
CA LEU A 305 -30.24 0.29 -28.18
C LEU A 305 -29.41 -0.15 -26.96
N ALA A 306 -30.03 -0.85 -26.01
CA ALA A 306 -29.34 -1.39 -24.83
C ALA A 306 -28.25 -2.42 -25.20
N ARG A 307 -28.53 -3.32 -26.16
CA ARG A 307 -27.55 -4.29 -26.68
C ARG A 307 -26.38 -3.61 -27.40
N ALA A 308 -26.67 -2.59 -28.23
CA ALA A 308 -25.64 -1.77 -28.87
C ALA A 308 -24.72 -1.08 -27.85
N ALA A 309 -25.29 -0.44 -26.83
CA ALA A 309 -24.53 0.15 -25.74
C ALA A 309 -23.71 -0.90 -24.96
N ALA A 310 -24.25 -2.12 -24.79
CA ALA A 310 -23.56 -3.19 -24.08
C ALA A 310 -22.32 -3.68 -24.85
N VAL A 311 -22.42 -3.72 -26.19
CA VAL A 311 -21.32 -4.05 -27.10
C VAL A 311 -20.26 -2.96 -27.12
N LEU A 312 -20.63 -1.67 -27.21
CA LEU A 312 -19.67 -0.54 -27.20
C LEU A 312 -18.80 -0.49 -25.94
N ALA A 313 -19.35 -0.95 -24.82
CA ALA A 313 -18.67 -1.06 -23.53
C ALA A 313 -18.21 0.24 -22.86
N VAL A 314 -18.38 1.40 -23.51
CA VAL A 314 -18.12 2.72 -22.94
C VAL A 314 -19.33 3.63 -23.10
N PRO A 315 -19.55 4.58 -22.17
CA PRO A 315 -20.56 5.62 -22.35
C PRO A 315 -20.31 6.37 -23.66
N SER A 316 -21.34 6.56 -24.46
CA SER A 316 -21.22 7.09 -25.83
C SER A 316 -22.36 8.05 -26.16
N GLU A 317 -22.16 8.90 -27.16
CA GLU A 317 -23.19 9.82 -27.65
C GLU A 317 -24.38 9.03 -28.24
N PRO A 318 -25.61 9.59 -28.20
CA PRO A 318 -26.79 8.96 -28.79
C PRO A 318 -26.60 8.59 -30.26
N SER A 319 -25.90 9.43 -31.01
CA SER A 319 -25.57 9.23 -32.43
C SER A 319 -24.82 7.92 -32.66
N VAL A 320 -23.77 7.67 -31.87
CA VAL A 320 -22.91 6.48 -31.96
C VAL A 320 -23.68 5.21 -31.58
N ILE A 321 -24.46 5.25 -30.49
CA ILE A 321 -25.25 4.10 -30.05
C ILE A 321 -26.38 3.81 -31.04
N GLY A 322 -27.03 4.87 -31.53
CA GLY A 322 -28.12 4.81 -32.51
C GLY A 322 -27.68 4.23 -33.85
N GLU A 323 -26.53 4.66 -34.38
CA GLU A 323 -25.96 4.11 -35.61
C GLU A 323 -25.73 2.60 -35.49
N LEU A 324 -25.18 2.17 -34.34
CA LEU A 324 -24.93 0.76 -34.04
C LEU A 324 -26.22 -0.06 -33.89
N ALA A 325 -27.21 0.54 -33.23
CA ALA A 325 -28.55 -0.01 -33.07
C ALA A 325 -29.40 0.10 -34.34
N CYS A 326 -28.93 0.78 -35.40
CA CYS A 326 -29.67 1.19 -36.59
C CYS A 326 -30.99 1.90 -36.25
N LEU A 327 -30.90 2.96 -35.46
CA LEU A 327 -31.98 3.86 -35.06
C LEU A 327 -31.52 5.31 -35.25
N ASP A 328 -32.41 6.14 -35.80
CA ASP A 328 -32.19 7.56 -36.03
C ASP A 328 -33.42 8.40 -35.63
N GLY A 329 -33.24 9.73 -35.62
CA GLY A 329 -34.31 10.70 -35.40
C GLY A 329 -35.19 10.43 -34.17
N ASP A 330 -36.50 10.45 -34.37
CA ASP A 330 -37.48 10.25 -33.30
C ASP A 330 -37.46 8.84 -32.72
N ALA A 331 -37.11 7.83 -33.51
CA ALA A 331 -37.04 6.44 -33.04
C ALA A 331 -35.88 6.25 -32.06
N LEU A 332 -34.71 6.85 -32.33
CA LEU A 332 -33.57 6.87 -31.41
C LEU A 332 -33.94 7.59 -30.10
N ARG A 333 -34.56 8.77 -30.20
CA ARG A 333 -34.97 9.54 -29.02
C ARG A 333 -35.96 8.76 -28.13
N ALA A 334 -36.98 8.15 -28.73
CA ALA A 334 -37.96 7.35 -28.00
C ALA A 334 -37.34 6.10 -27.35
N ALA A 335 -36.43 5.41 -28.06
CA ALA A 335 -35.71 4.27 -27.53
C ALA A 335 -34.81 4.66 -26.36
N LEU A 336 -34.07 5.76 -26.47
CA LEU A 336 -33.19 6.26 -25.41
C LEU A 336 -33.97 6.63 -24.16
N LEU A 337 -35.06 7.40 -24.30
CA LEU A 337 -35.94 7.73 -23.18
C LEU A 337 -36.49 6.47 -22.51
N SER A 338 -36.94 5.48 -23.29
CA SER A 338 -37.41 4.20 -22.74
C SER A 338 -36.32 3.47 -21.95
N THR A 339 -35.07 3.44 -22.44
CA THR A 339 -33.95 2.79 -21.71
C THR A 339 -33.56 3.53 -20.44
N LEU A 340 -33.70 4.85 -20.40
CA LEU A 340 -33.43 5.69 -19.22
C LEU A 340 -34.53 5.53 -18.18
N ASP A 341 -35.80 5.59 -18.60
CA ASP A 341 -36.97 5.41 -17.75
C ASP A 341 -37.04 3.99 -17.17
N GLY A 342 -36.65 2.98 -17.97
CA GLY A 342 -36.51 1.59 -17.52
C GLY A 342 -35.28 1.32 -16.65
N GLY A 343 -34.40 2.31 -16.46
CA GLY A 343 -33.19 2.19 -15.65
C GLY A 343 -32.16 1.20 -16.18
N VAL A 344 -32.16 0.91 -17.48
CA VAL A 344 -31.18 0.02 -18.14
C VAL A 344 -29.93 0.80 -18.51
N LEU A 345 -30.11 1.99 -19.11
CA LEU A 345 -29.03 2.94 -19.38
C LEU A 345 -29.15 4.14 -18.43
N GLY A 346 -28.03 4.84 -18.24
CA GLY A 346 -27.97 6.09 -17.49
C GLY A 346 -27.22 7.16 -18.27
N GLU A 347 -27.53 8.41 -17.96
CA GLU A 347 -26.74 9.57 -18.37
C GLU A 347 -25.50 9.68 -17.48
N LEU A 348 -24.32 9.67 -18.09
CA LEU A 348 -23.02 9.64 -17.41
C LEU A 348 -22.21 10.93 -17.63
N GLY A 349 -22.92 12.00 -17.99
CA GLY A 349 -22.38 13.34 -18.21
C GLY A 349 -21.98 13.62 -19.66
N GLY A 350 -22.09 14.90 -20.07
CA GLY A 350 -21.66 15.37 -21.38
C GLY A 350 -22.43 14.78 -22.56
N ASP A 351 -23.74 14.55 -22.42
CA ASP A 351 -24.60 13.88 -23.42
C ASP A 351 -24.11 12.46 -23.79
N ARG A 352 -23.52 11.75 -22.82
CA ARG A 352 -23.07 10.36 -22.99
C ARG A 352 -23.93 9.40 -22.17
N TYR A 353 -24.37 8.35 -22.83
CA TYR A 353 -25.27 7.35 -22.28
C TYR A 353 -24.60 5.98 -22.27
N GLY A 354 -24.87 5.20 -21.24
CA GLY A 354 -24.29 3.87 -21.12
C GLY A 354 -24.77 3.14 -19.88
N PHE A 355 -24.20 1.99 -19.62
CA PHE A 355 -24.45 1.25 -18.40
C PHE A 355 -23.73 1.92 -17.25
N ARG A 356 -24.45 2.18 -16.16
CA ARG A 356 -23.86 2.69 -14.92
C ARG A 356 -22.90 1.68 -14.28
N HIS A 357 -23.08 0.39 -14.55
CA HIS A 357 -22.37 -0.70 -13.88
C HIS A 357 -21.84 -1.74 -14.88
N PRO A 358 -20.55 -2.14 -14.79
CA PRO A 358 -19.95 -3.13 -15.70
C PRO A 358 -20.66 -4.49 -15.70
N LEU A 359 -21.16 -4.95 -14.54
CA LEU A 359 -21.90 -6.22 -14.45
C LEU A 359 -23.29 -6.15 -15.11
N ALA A 360 -23.99 -5.01 -15.02
CA ALA A 360 -25.25 -4.81 -15.75
C ALA A 360 -25.02 -4.84 -17.26
N ARG A 361 -23.93 -4.19 -17.73
CA ARG A 361 -23.49 -4.27 -19.12
C ARG A 361 -23.24 -5.71 -19.55
N LYS A 362 -22.47 -6.47 -18.76
CA LYS A 362 -22.15 -7.87 -19.03
C LYS A 362 -23.43 -8.71 -19.10
N ALA A 363 -24.38 -8.48 -18.20
CA ALA A 363 -25.67 -9.16 -18.19
C ALA A 363 -26.42 -8.98 -19.51
N VAL A 364 -26.50 -7.74 -20.02
CA VAL A 364 -27.13 -7.46 -21.33
C VAL A 364 -26.32 -8.07 -22.47
N TYR A 365 -25.00 -7.92 -22.44
CA TYR A 365 -24.10 -8.46 -23.47
C TYR A 365 -24.21 -9.98 -23.59
N ASP A 366 -24.38 -10.69 -22.48
CA ASP A 366 -24.53 -12.14 -22.45
C ASP A 366 -25.88 -12.61 -23.04
N THR A 367 -26.90 -11.74 -23.11
CA THR A 367 -28.14 -12.04 -23.85
C THR A 367 -28.00 -11.95 -25.37
N VAL A 368 -26.93 -11.32 -25.87
CA VAL A 368 -26.69 -11.16 -27.32
C VAL A 368 -26.13 -12.46 -27.88
N SER A 369 -26.82 -13.01 -28.88
CA SER A 369 -26.38 -14.23 -29.57
C SER A 369 -25.02 -14.05 -30.27
N GLY A 370 -24.26 -15.15 -30.43
CA GLY A 370 -22.93 -15.11 -31.05
C GLY A 370 -22.89 -14.39 -32.42
N PRO A 371 -23.74 -14.75 -33.41
CA PRO A 371 -23.77 -14.08 -34.71
C PRO A 371 -24.11 -12.58 -34.63
N GLU A 372 -25.07 -12.22 -33.78
CA GLU A 372 -25.47 -10.81 -33.56
C GLU A 372 -24.33 -10.01 -32.89
N ARG A 373 -23.62 -10.63 -31.94
CA ARG A 373 -22.46 -10.04 -31.27
C ARG A 373 -21.32 -9.77 -32.25
N THR A 374 -21.00 -10.71 -33.14
CA THR A 374 -20.00 -10.50 -34.20
C THR A 374 -20.41 -9.38 -35.17
N LEU A 375 -21.70 -9.31 -35.53
CA LEU A 375 -22.24 -8.24 -36.37
C LEU A 375 -22.13 -6.87 -35.68
N LEU A 376 -22.55 -6.77 -34.42
CA LEU A 376 -22.49 -5.52 -33.65
C LEU A 376 -21.04 -5.06 -33.43
N HIS A 377 -20.10 -5.97 -33.14
CA HIS A 377 -18.67 -5.63 -33.08
C HIS A 377 -18.13 -5.17 -34.44
N SER A 378 -18.53 -5.83 -35.54
CA SER A 378 -18.15 -5.41 -36.89
C SER A 378 -18.66 -3.99 -37.23
N ARG A 379 -19.89 -3.66 -36.84
CA ARG A 379 -20.42 -2.30 -36.96
C ARG A 379 -19.69 -1.33 -36.05
N ALA A 380 -19.31 -1.74 -34.85
CA ALA A 380 -18.65 -0.86 -33.88
C ALA A 380 -17.30 -0.41 -34.42
N ILE A 381 -16.58 -1.31 -35.10
CA ILE A 381 -15.35 -0.97 -35.81
C ILE A 381 -15.61 0.12 -36.86
N GLN A 382 -16.65 -0.03 -37.70
CA GLN A 382 -16.96 0.94 -38.75
C GLN A 382 -17.31 2.32 -38.19
N VAL A 383 -18.19 2.37 -37.17
CA VAL A 383 -18.64 3.63 -36.55
C VAL A 383 -17.49 4.33 -35.83
N LEU A 384 -16.72 3.60 -35.01
CA LEU A 384 -15.64 4.19 -34.22
C LEU A 384 -14.44 4.60 -35.09
N ALA A 385 -14.15 3.86 -36.17
CA ALA A 385 -13.08 4.22 -37.09
C ALA A 385 -13.40 5.48 -37.92
N GLY A 386 -14.69 5.82 -38.08
CA GLY A 386 -15.15 7.03 -38.76
C GLY A 386 -15.10 8.30 -37.91
N GLN A 387 -14.78 8.20 -36.61
CA GLN A 387 -14.69 9.38 -35.73
C GLN A 387 -13.44 10.22 -36.03
N PRO A 388 -13.47 11.55 -35.77
CA PRO A 388 -12.31 12.42 -35.99
C PRO A 388 -11.05 11.98 -35.25
N VAL A 389 -11.23 11.43 -34.05
CA VAL A 389 -10.16 10.83 -33.23
C VAL A 389 -10.59 9.41 -32.88
N PRO A 390 -10.18 8.39 -33.66
CA PRO A 390 -10.61 7.02 -33.45
C PRO A 390 -10.08 6.45 -32.12
N PRO A 391 -10.92 5.85 -31.26
CA PRO A 391 -10.48 5.27 -30.01
C PRO A 391 -9.79 3.91 -30.24
N LEU A 392 -8.47 3.93 -30.43
CA LEU A 392 -7.67 2.78 -30.91
C LEU A 392 -7.83 1.52 -30.04
N THR A 393 -7.88 1.65 -28.71
CA THR A 393 -8.07 0.47 -27.85
C THR A 393 -9.46 -0.16 -27.97
N LEU A 394 -10.51 0.65 -28.17
CA LEU A 394 -11.85 0.11 -28.40
C LEU A 394 -11.93 -0.59 -29.75
N LEU A 395 -11.30 -0.01 -30.78
CA LEU A 395 -11.17 -0.62 -32.10
C LEU A 395 -10.43 -1.96 -32.04
N ALA A 396 -9.33 -2.04 -31.29
CA ALA A 396 -8.62 -3.30 -31.04
C ALA A 396 -9.54 -4.34 -30.38
N ASN A 397 -10.23 -3.96 -29.28
CA ASN A 397 -11.12 -4.87 -28.55
C ASN A 397 -12.27 -5.39 -29.42
N HIS A 398 -12.92 -4.53 -30.20
CA HIS A 398 -13.99 -4.94 -31.11
C HIS A 398 -13.47 -5.78 -32.28
N SER A 399 -12.29 -5.47 -32.82
CA SER A 399 -11.67 -6.28 -33.88
C SER A 399 -11.38 -7.70 -33.39
N ARG A 400 -10.86 -7.84 -32.17
CA ARG A 400 -10.64 -9.15 -31.53
C ARG A 400 -11.96 -9.89 -31.31
N ALA A 401 -12.97 -9.23 -30.76
CA ALA A 401 -14.29 -9.83 -30.50
C ALA A 401 -15.07 -10.18 -31.79
N ALA A 402 -14.78 -9.50 -32.91
CA ALA A 402 -15.31 -9.83 -34.23
C ALA A 402 -14.51 -10.92 -34.97
N GLY A 403 -13.42 -11.43 -34.41
CA GLY A 403 -12.54 -12.42 -35.06
C GLY A 403 -11.74 -11.85 -36.24
N ARG A 404 -11.51 -10.53 -36.28
CA ARG A 404 -10.75 -9.83 -37.34
C ARG A 404 -9.30 -9.64 -36.90
N THR A 405 -8.53 -10.72 -36.90
CA THR A 405 -7.17 -10.76 -36.34
C THR A 405 -6.24 -9.68 -36.91
N GLU A 406 -6.21 -9.48 -38.23
CA GLU A 406 -5.35 -8.45 -38.86
C GLU A 406 -5.71 -7.02 -38.43
N GLN A 407 -7.00 -6.68 -38.36
CA GLN A 407 -7.45 -5.37 -37.88
C GLN A 407 -7.14 -5.18 -36.39
N TRP A 408 -7.30 -6.24 -35.59
CA TRP A 408 -6.94 -6.21 -34.19
C TRP A 408 -5.45 -5.95 -33.99
N ARG A 409 -4.56 -6.66 -34.70
CA ARG A 409 -3.10 -6.45 -34.64
C ARG A 409 -2.75 -5.00 -34.93
N HIS A 410 -3.30 -4.45 -36.01
CA HIS A 410 -3.08 -3.05 -36.40
C HIS A 410 -3.52 -2.05 -35.32
N TYR A 411 -4.75 -2.17 -34.82
CA TYR A 411 -5.25 -1.23 -33.79
C TYR A 411 -4.62 -1.42 -32.41
N ALA A 412 -4.26 -2.67 -32.04
CA ALA A 412 -3.62 -2.94 -30.76
C ALA A 412 -2.21 -2.36 -30.71
N GLU A 413 -1.45 -2.47 -31.80
CA GLU A 413 -0.14 -1.81 -31.90
C GLU A 413 -0.26 -0.29 -31.92
N ALA A 414 -1.20 0.26 -32.71
CA ALA A 414 -1.42 1.71 -32.74
C ALA A 414 -1.83 2.25 -31.36
N ALA A 415 -2.66 1.51 -30.61
CA ALA A 415 -3.02 1.84 -29.24
C ALA A 415 -1.81 1.73 -28.28
N ALA A 416 -0.88 0.80 -28.51
CA ALA A 416 0.36 0.72 -27.76
C ALA A 416 1.25 1.94 -28.04
N ASP A 417 1.37 2.36 -29.31
CA ASP A 417 2.12 3.55 -29.70
C ASP A 417 1.53 4.83 -29.07
N GLU A 418 0.20 4.95 -29.03
CA GLU A 418 -0.49 6.03 -28.31
C GLU A 418 -0.20 5.99 -26.80
N ALA A 419 -0.26 4.81 -26.17
CA ALA A 419 0.04 4.65 -24.76
C ALA A 419 1.50 5.02 -24.43
N ILE A 420 2.45 4.64 -25.29
CA ILE A 420 3.86 5.02 -25.18
C ILE A 420 4.04 6.54 -25.24
N ALA A 421 3.35 7.21 -26.18
CA ALA A 421 3.41 8.66 -26.34
C ALA A 421 2.86 9.41 -25.12
N HIS A 422 1.84 8.86 -24.46
CA HIS A 422 1.25 9.42 -23.24
C HIS A 422 1.94 8.98 -21.93
N GLY A 423 2.94 8.09 -22.02
CA GLY A 423 3.68 7.57 -20.86
C GLY A 423 2.95 6.46 -20.08
N ASP A 424 1.84 5.92 -20.59
CA ASP A 424 1.11 4.81 -19.99
C ASP A 424 1.83 3.47 -20.29
N THR A 425 2.89 3.24 -19.52
CA THR A 425 3.83 2.12 -19.72
C THR A 425 3.15 0.76 -19.51
N SER A 426 2.28 0.63 -18.51
CA SER A 426 1.58 -0.63 -18.21
C SER A 426 0.66 -1.02 -19.35
N ARG A 427 -0.16 -0.08 -19.85
CA ARG A 427 -1.08 -0.34 -20.96
C ARG A 427 -0.33 -0.70 -22.24
N ALA A 428 0.77 -0.02 -22.53
CA ALA A 428 1.61 -0.32 -23.68
C ALA A 428 2.18 -1.75 -23.62
N ILE A 429 2.67 -2.18 -22.45
CA ILE A 429 3.19 -3.54 -22.23
C ILE A 429 2.09 -4.58 -22.46
N ASP A 430 0.92 -4.39 -21.83
CA ASP A 430 -0.19 -5.35 -21.93
C ASP A 430 -0.68 -5.51 -23.38
N LEU A 431 -0.77 -4.40 -24.13
CA LEU A 431 -1.16 -4.43 -25.55
C LEU A 431 -0.11 -5.16 -26.40
N LEU A 432 1.18 -4.85 -26.26
CA LEU A 432 2.26 -5.47 -27.04
C LEU A 432 2.39 -6.97 -26.74
N GLN A 433 2.33 -7.37 -25.47
CA GLN A 433 2.33 -8.79 -25.10
C GLN A 433 1.10 -9.52 -25.64
N SER A 434 -0.08 -8.88 -25.64
CA SER A 434 -1.28 -9.50 -26.19
C SER A 434 -1.15 -9.82 -27.68
N VAL A 435 -0.48 -8.96 -28.46
CA VAL A 435 -0.23 -9.20 -29.88
C VAL A 435 0.84 -10.28 -30.05
N LEU A 436 1.95 -10.21 -29.31
CA LEU A 436 3.06 -11.19 -29.36
C LEU A 436 2.68 -12.60 -28.88
N ALA A 437 1.58 -12.75 -28.15
CA ALA A 437 1.04 -14.05 -27.73
C ALA A 437 0.24 -14.75 -28.83
N GLU A 438 -0.17 -14.05 -29.90
CA GLU A 438 -0.98 -14.61 -30.98
C GLU A 438 -0.15 -15.47 -31.94
N ALA A 439 -0.71 -16.60 -32.37
CA ALA A 439 -0.10 -17.44 -33.40
C ALA A 439 -0.17 -16.78 -34.80
N GLY A 440 0.80 -17.10 -35.66
CA GLY A 440 0.80 -16.69 -37.06
C GLY A 440 1.16 -15.22 -37.32
N LEU A 441 2.02 -14.63 -36.47
CA LEU A 441 2.74 -13.40 -36.79
C LEU A 441 3.96 -13.74 -37.67
N GLY A 442 4.29 -12.86 -38.62
CA GLY A 442 5.54 -12.96 -39.36
C GLY A 442 6.75 -12.59 -38.49
N GLU A 443 7.94 -13.10 -38.84
CA GLU A 443 9.17 -12.82 -38.09
C GLU A 443 9.48 -11.31 -38.00
N ASP A 444 9.24 -10.55 -39.06
CA ASP A 444 9.44 -9.09 -39.08
C ASP A 444 8.50 -8.33 -38.12
N ASP A 445 7.26 -8.82 -37.95
CA ASP A 445 6.32 -8.25 -36.98
C ASP A 445 6.73 -8.55 -35.55
N ILE A 446 7.14 -9.79 -35.28
CA ILE A 446 7.66 -10.18 -33.96
C ILE A 446 8.89 -9.35 -33.62
N ALA A 447 9.83 -9.21 -34.56
CA ALA A 447 11.03 -8.39 -34.42
C ALA A 447 10.71 -6.94 -34.04
N ARG A 448 9.77 -6.30 -34.76
CA ARG A 448 9.36 -4.91 -34.49
C ARG A 448 8.68 -4.78 -33.12
N LEU A 449 7.70 -5.62 -32.83
CA LEU A 449 6.90 -5.55 -31.59
C LEU A 449 7.73 -5.90 -30.35
N ALA A 450 8.61 -6.91 -30.45
CA ALA A 450 9.53 -7.28 -29.37
C ALA A 450 10.52 -6.15 -29.06
N THR A 451 11.01 -5.45 -30.10
CA THR A 451 11.88 -4.29 -29.92
C THR A 451 11.14 -3.18 -29.15
N LYS A 452 9.91 -2.83 -29.57
CA LYS A 452 9.06 -1.86 -28.87
C LYS A 452 8.80 -2.27 -27.41
N LEU A 453 8.40 -3.52 -27.17
CA LEU A 453 8.12 -4.06 -25.84
C LEU A 453 9.37 -3.94 -24.94
N SER A 454 10.52 -4.35 -25.47
CA SER A 454 11.78 -4.33 -24.71
C SER A 454 12.19 -2.92 -24.27
N GLN A 455 11.98 -1.91 -25.12
CA GLN A 455 12.31 -0.52 -24.81
C GLN A 455 11.36 0.10 -23.77
N VAL A 456 10.06 -0.19 -23.90
CA VAL A 456 9.03 0.31 -22.98
C VAL A 456 9.20 -0.31 -21.59
N ALA A 457 9.54 -1.61 -21.52
CA ALA A 457 9.77 -2.30 -20.25
C ALA A 457 10.94 -1.73 -19.43
N LEU A 458 11.90 -1.02 -20.05
CA LEU A 458 12.96 -0.34 -19.30
C LEU A 458 12.45 0.86 -18.48
N ARG A 459 11.26 1.38 -18.81
CA ARG A 459 10.60 2.51 -18.13
C ARG A 459 9.66 2.06 -17.00
N GLY A 460 9.16 0.83 -17.05
CA GLY A 460 8.26 0.26 -16.04
C GLY A 460 8.58 -1.22 -15.83
N PHE A 461 9.00 -1.58 -14.62
CA PHE A 461 9.41 -2.95 -14.29
C PHE A 461 8.21 -3.89 -14.26
N ARG A 462 8.22 -4.90 -15.15
CA ARG A 462 7.18 -5.93 -15.29
C ARG A 462 7.84 -7.30 -15.52
N PRO A 463 7.89 -8.18 -14.50
CA PRO A 463 8.61 -9.46 -14.59
C PRO A 463 8.14 -10.37 -15.74
N ASP A 464 6.87 -10.32 -16.09
CA ASP A 464 6.24 -11.09 -17.18
C ASP A 464 6.80 -10.75 -18.57
N VAL A 465 7.39 -9.55 -18.73
CA VAL A 465 8.08 -9.18 -19.97
C VAL A 465 9.36 -9.99 -20.16
N ILE A 466 10.07 -10.33 -19.08
CA ILE A 466 11.32 -11.11 -19.14
C ILE A 466 11.07 -12.46 -19.81
N GLU A 467 10.02 -13.18 -19.37
CA GLU A 467 9.63 -14.48 -19.93
C GLU A 467 9.25 -14.36 -21.42
N THR A 468 8.58 -13.27 -21.79
CA THR A 468 8.19 -13.00 -23.19
C THR A 468 9.43 -12.79 -24.07
N LEU A 469 10.39 -11.98 -23.63
CA LEU A 469 11.61 -11.71 -24.39
C LEU A 469 12.53 -12.94 -24.46
N GLU A 470 12.64 -13.72 -23.38
CA GLU A 470 13.40 -14.98 -23.36
C GLU A 470 12.84 -15.96 -24.40
N ARG A 471 11.52 -16.19 -24.39
CA ARG A 471 10.85 -17.07 -25.37
C ARG A 471 11.12 -16.62 -26.81
N ILE A 472 11.03 -15.32 -27.10
CA ILE A 472 11.27 -14.80 -28.46
C ILE A 472 12.71 -15.05 -28.90
N LEU A 473 13.70 -14.90 -28.00
CA LEU A 473 15.11 -15.17 -28.30
C LEU A 473 15.42 -16.66 -28.48
N GLU A 474 14.63 -17.55 -27.86
CA GLU A 474 14.73 -19.00 -28.02
C GLU A 474 14.05 -19.50 -29.29
N ASP A 475 12.85 -18.99 -29.60
CA ASP A 475 12.03 -19.43 -30.73
C ASP A 475 12.53 -18.90 -32.09
N LEU A 476 13.13 -17.70 -32.12
CA LEU A 476 13.54 -17.02 -33.36
C LEU A 476 15.06 -16.84 -33.46
N THR A 477 15.75 -17.87 -33.93
CA THR A 477 17.22 -17.86 -34.08
C THR A 477 17.73 -16.98 -35.21
N ASP A 478 16.92 -16.76 -36.25
CA ASP A 478 17.32 -16.13 -37.51
C ASP A 478 17.06 -14.61 -37.56
N LEU A 479 16.74 -14.00 -36.40
CA LEU A 479 16.63 -12.54 -36.28
C LEU A 479 17.93 -11.84 -36.71
N ARG A 480 17.78 -10.70 -37.38
CA ARG A 480 18.91 -9.80 -37.71
C ARG A 480 19.72 -9.50 -36.43
N PRO A 481 21.07 -9.55 -36.48
CA PRO A 481 21.92 -9.35 -35.29
C PRO A 481 21.60 -8.08 -34.50
N SER A 482 21.35 -6.94 -35.17
CA SER A 482 21.03 -5.67 -34.50
C SER A 482 19.72 -5.73 -33.70
N VAL A 483 18.69 -6.42 -34.20
CA VAL A 483 17.41 -6.60 -33.49
C VAL A 483 17.59 -7.53 -32.31
N ARG A 484 18.23 -8.69 -32.53
CA ARG A 484 18.50 -9.67 -31.47
C ARG A 484 19.33 -9.06 -30.35
N GLY A 485 20.37 -8.30 -30.72
CA GLY A 485 21.22 -7.56 -29.80
C GLY A 485 20.44 -6.49 -29.01
N THR A 486 19.52 -5.76 -29.65
CA THR A 486 18.69 -4.76 -28.96
C THR A 486 17.77 -5.41 -27.92
N ILE A 487 17.12 -6.53 -28.27
CA ILE A 487 16.27 -7.28 -27.34
C ILE A 487 17.10 -7.83 -26.17
N ARG A 488 18.27 -8.41 -26.45
CA ARG A 488 19.20 -8.93 -25.43
C ARG A 488 19.73 -7.85 -24.49
N LEU A 489 20.03 -6.66 -25.02
CA LEU A 489 20.48 -5.53 -24.20
C LEU A 489 19.40 -5.14 -23.19
N SER A 490 18.17 -4.95 -23.67
CA SER A 490 17.02 -4.61 -22.81
C SER A 490 16.72 -5.71 -21.80
N LEU A 491 16.69 -6.98 -22.23
CA LEU A 491 16.52 -8.14 -21.34
C LEU A 491 17.62 -8.18 -20.26
N GLY A 492 18.87 -8.00 -20.66
CA GLY A 492 20.00 -7.95 -19.74
C GLY A 492 19.87 -6.84 -18.71
N MET A 493 19.45 -5.63 -19.11
CA MET A 493 19.17 -4.53 -18.17
C MET A 493 18.03 -4.84 -17.20
N LEU A 494 16.96 -5.49 -17.65
CA LEU A 494 15.85 -5.91 -16.78
C LEU A 494 16.30 -6.99 -15.77
N LEU A 495 17.10 -7.96 -16.22
CA LEU A 495 17.64 -9.02 -15.38
C LEU A 495 18.63 -8.50 -14.33
N VAL A 496 19.47 -7.51 -14.68
CA VAL A 496 20.39 -6.88 -13.71
C VAL A 496 19.64 -6.17 -12.58
N ARG A 497 18.45 -5.61 -12.87
CA ARG A 497 17.58 -4.99 -11.86
C ARG A 497 16.79 -5.98 -11.01
N THR A 498 16.81 -7.27 -11.37
CA THR A 498 16.04 -8.32 -10.69
C THR A 498 16.92 -9.08 -9.71
N ILE A 499 16.48 -9.18 -8.45
CA ILE A 499 17.20 -9.90 -7.39
C ILE A 499 17.49 -11.35 -7.84
N GLY A 500 18.74 -11.79 -7.68
CA GLY A 500 19.14 -13.16 -8.04
C GLY A 500 19.30 -13.43 -9.54
N ARG A 501 19.24 -12.40 -10.40
CA ARG A 501 19.38 -12.55 -11.86
C ARG A 501 20.57 -11.79 -12.47
N LEU A 502 21.35 -11.08 -11.66
CA LEU A 502 22.51 -10.26 -12.06
C LEU A 502 23.46 -10.99 -13.03
N GLY A 503 23.91 -12.20 -12.70
CA GLY A 503 24.85 -12.96 -13.52
C GLY A 503 24.30 -13.29 -14.91
N ARG A 504 23.03 -13.71 -14.99
CA ARG A 504 22.34 -13.96 -16.26
C ARG A 504 22.22 -12.68 -17.08
N GLY A 505 21.84 -11.57 -16.43
CA GLY A 505 21.70 -10.28 -17.10
C GLY A 505 23.00 -9.82 -17.76
N ARG A 506 24.15 -9.96 -17.08
CA ARG A 506 25.46 -9.60 -17.65
C ARG A 506 25.82 -10.45 -18.87
N VAL A 507 25.57 -11.76 -18.82
CA VAL A 507 25.80 -12.65 -19.96
C VAL A 507 24.99 -12.23 -21.19
N GLU A 508 23.72 -11.84 -21.00
CA GLU A 508 22.90 -11.35 -22.12
C GLU A 508 23.40 -10.00 -22.67
N VAL A 509 23.89 -9.10 -21.80
CA VAL A 509 24.49 -7.84 -22.25
C VAL A 509 25.81 -8.06 -22.99
N GLU A 510 26.66 -9.01 -22.57
CA GLU A 510 27.90 -9.34 -23.29
C GLU A 510 27.61 -9.85 -24.71
N LYS A 511 26.61 -10.72 -24.84
CA LYS A 511 26.13 -11.18 -26.15
C LYS A 511 25.59 -10.02 -26.98
N ALA A 512 24.77 -9.15 -26.37
CA ALA A 512 24.21 -7.99 -27.03
C ALA A 512 25.28 -7.05 -27.60
N ILE A 513 26.34 -6.76 -26.83
CA ILE A 513 27.46 -5.91 -27.29
C ILE A 513 28.13 -6.49 -28.54
N THR A 514 28.27 -7.82 -28.61
CA THR A 514 28.86 -8.50 -29.78
C THR A 514 27.96 -8.39 -31.01
N GLU A 515 26.64 -8.46 -30.82
CA GLU A 515 25.65 -8.39 -31.90
C GLU A 515 25.33 -6.97 -32.36
N LEU A 516 25.64 -5.96 -31.52
CA LEU A 516 25.45 -4.54 -31.78
C LEU A 516 26.74 -3.85 -32.26
N VAL A 517 27.67 -4.58 -32.88
CA VAL A 517 28.96 -4.02 -33.36
C VAL A 517 28.76 -2.86 -34.35
N ASP A 518 27.72 -2.93 -35.17
CA ASP A 518 27.36 -1.90 -36.15
C ASP A 518 26.46 -0.79 -35.58
N GLU A 519 26.06 -0.90 -34.31
CA GLU A 519 25.18 0.03 -33.59
C GLU A 519 25.91 0.58 -32.34
N PRO A 520 26.95 1.43 -32.54
CA PRO A 520 27.92 1.77 -31.48
C PRO A 520 27.31 2.44 -30.25
N GLU A 521 26.24 3.22 -30.42
CA GLU A 521 25.55 3.89 -29.32
C GLU A 521 24.77 2.91 -28.43
N LEU A 522 24.12 1.90 -29.03
CA LEU A 522 23.46 0.83 -28.26
C LEU A 522 24.49 -0.07 -27.58
N ALA A 523 25.57 -0.43 -28.28
CA ALA A 523 26.67 -1.18 -27.69
C ALA A 523 27.31 -0.44 -26.50
N ALA A 524 27.48 0.89 -26.60
CA ALA A 524 28.03 1.72 -25.53
C ALA A 524 27.17 1.68 -24.25
N ARG A 525 25.84 1.61 -24.37
CA ARG A 525 24.94 1.44 -23.21
C ARG A 525 25.20 0.11 -22.48
N GLY A 526 25.42 -0.97 -23.23
CA GLY A 526 25.79 -2.27 -22.67
C GLY A 526 27.16 -2.24 -21.99
N ILE A 527 28.17 -1.69 -22.66
CA ILE A 527 29.53 -1.54 -22.12
C ILE A 527 29.49 -0.75 -20.80
N ASN A 528 28.74 0.34 -20.77
CA ASN A 528 28.61 1.19 -19.58
C ASN A 528 27.91 0.48 -18.41
N LEU A 529 26.90 -0.35 -18.67
CA LEU A 529 26.28 -1.18 -17.62
C LEU A 529 27.31 -2.16 -17.03
N LEU A 530 28.11 -2.82 -17.86
CA LEU A 530 29.12 -3.79 -17.40
C LEU A 530 30.32 -3.10 -16.72
N ALA A 531 30.58 -1.83 -16.99
CA ALA A 531 31.61 -1.05 -16.32
C ALA A 531 31.29 -0.74 -14.84
N GLN A 532 30.03 -0.82 -14.42
CA GLN A 532 29.61 -0.45 -13.06
C GLN A 532 29.84 -1.58 -12.04
N PRO A 533 30.69 -1.38 -11.02
CA PRO A 533 31.09 -2.44 -10.10
C PRO A 533 30.22 -2.52 -8.85
N ILE A 534 29.07 -1.87 -8.74
CA ILE A 534 28.35 -1.75 -7.46
C ILE A 534 27.72 -3.09 -7.03
N ASP A 535 27.09 -3.80 -7.96
CA ASP A 535 26.28 -4.98 -7.65
C ASP A 535 27.07 -6.28 -7.72
N GLY A 536 26.80 -7.15 -6.74
CA GLY A 536 27.27 -8.52 -6.67
C GLY A 536 28.79 -8.70 -6.61
N LEU A 537 29.22 -9.96 -6.58
CA LEU A 537 30.59 -10.36 -6.28
C LEU A 537 31.53 -10.46 -7.48
N THR A 538 31.17 -9.90 -8.64
CA THR A 538 32.09 -9.89 -9.78
C THR A 538 33.29 -8.99 -9.46
N PRO A 539 34.54 -9.47 -9.62
CA PRO A 539 35.73 -8.71 -9.23
C PRO A 539 35.88 -7.39 -9.99
N LEU A 540 36.45 -6.38 -9.32
CA LEU A 540 36.75 -5.08 -9.93
C LEU A 540 37.58 -5.23 -11.21
N SER A 541 38.55 -6.15 -11.24
CA SER A 541 39.41 -6.38 -12.41
C SER A 541 38.63 -6.77 -13.67
N TRP A 542 37.48 -7.41 -13.53
CA TRP A 542 36.59 -7.71 -14.66
C TRP A 542 35.86 -6.44 -15.13
N HIS A 543 35.42 -5.60 -14.19
CA HIS A 543 34.78 -4.31 -14.49
C HIS A 543 35.76 -3.31 -15.14
N GLU A 544 37.03 -3.31 -14.73
CA GLU A 544 38.07 -2.43 -15.29
C GLU A 544 38.27 -2.62 -16.80
N VAL A 545 38.13 -3.85 -17.31
CA VAL A 545 38.14 -4.13 -18.76
C VAL A 545 37.00 -3.38 -19.47
N TRP A 546 35.82 -3.35 -18.87
CA TRP A 546 34.66 -2.64 -19.42
C TRP A 546 34.75 -1.13 -19.21
N MET A 547 35.35 -0.66 -18.13
CA MET A 547 35.65 0.76 -17.92
C MET A 547 36.60 1.27 -19.01
N GLU A 548 37.63 0.51 -19.38
CA GLU A 548 38.53 0.88 -20.47
C GLU A 548 37.81 0.90 -21.82
N ARG A 549 37.04 -0.15 -22.13
CA ARG A 549 36.18 -0.17 -23.33
C ARG A 549 35.22 1.02 -23.38
N ALA A 550 34.64 1.43 -22.24
CA ALA A 550 33.76 2.58 -22.16
C ALA A 550 34.50 3.88 -22.55
N ARG A 551 35.77 4.04 -22.13
CA ARG A 551 36.62 5.17 -22.53
C ARG A 551 36.93 5.14 -24.02
N GLU A 552 37.25 3.98 -24.58
CA GLU A 552 37.56 3.81 -26.00
C GLU A 552 36.38 4.19 -26.91
N VAL A 553 35.15 3.76 -26.56
CA VAL A 553 33.96 4.04 -27.37
C VAL A 553 33.43 5.47 -27.18
N PHE A 554 33.72 6.13 -26.06
CA PHE A 554 33.21 7.47 -25.73
C PHE A 554 33.50 8.53 -26.81
N GLY A 555 34.65 8.45 -27.47
CA GLY A 555 35.04 9.38 -28.54
C GLY A 555 34.20 9.26 -29.82
N ARG A 556 33.46 8.15 -29.99
CA ARG A 556 32.65 7.85 -31.18
C ARG A 556 31.16 8.12 -30.99
N ILE A 557 30.75 8.53 -29.80
CA ILE A 557 29.34 8.81 -29.48
C ILE A 557 29.01 10.23 -29.92
N GLU A 558 27.99 10.36 -30.76
CA GLU A 558 27.50 11.64 -31.28
C GLU A 558 26.33 12.17 -30.45
N ASP A 559 25.45 11.29 -29.95
CA ASP A 559 24.30 11.68 -29.11
C ASP A 559 24.73 12.40 -27.81
N PRO A 560 24.42 13.71 -27.65
CA PRO A 560 24.76 14.48 -26.46
C PRO A 560 24.17 13.91 -25.16
N GLU A 561 22.97 13.32 -25.21
CA GLU A 561 22.34 12.72 -24.02
C GLU A 561 23.14 11.50 -23.56
N LEU A 562 23.42 10.57 -24.49
CA LEU A 562 24.19 9.38 -24.19
C LEU A 562 25.62 9.74 -23.72
N ARG A 563 26.27 10.72 -24.34
CA ARG A 563 27.58 11.21 -23.88
C ARG A 563 27.53 11.64 -22.42
N LEU A 564 26.51 12.39 -22.03
CA LEU A 564 26.36 12.86 -20.66
C LEU A 564 26.05 11.73 -19.68
N ALA A 565 25.23 10.75 -20.09
CA ALA A 565 24.96 9.55 -19.31
C ALA A 565 26.24 8.72 -19.05
N LEU A 566 27.02 8.45 -20.10
CA LEU A 566 28.29 7.71 -20.01
C LEU A 566 29.31 8.44 -19.12
N LEU A 567 29.40 9.77 -19.28
CA LEU A 567 30.30 10.59 -18.47
C LEU A 567 29.90 10.59 -17.00
N GLY A 568 28.60 10.69 -16.71
CA GLY A 568 28.09 10.66 -15.35
C GLY A 568 28.28 9.30 -14.66
N ASP A 569 28.02 8.21 -15.37
CA ASP A 569 28.24 6.86 -14.84
C ASP A 569 29.73 6.56 -14.63
N ARG A 570 30.61 7.07 -15.49
CA ARG A 570 32.07 6.99 -15.31
C ARG A 570 32.53 7.73 -14.05
N ILE A 571 32.13 9.00 -13.89
CA ILE A 571 32.50 9.83 -12.73
C ILE A 571 32.01 9.19 -11.42
N SER A 572 30.75 8.78 -11.38
CA SER A 572 30.18 8.14 -10.19
C SER A 572 30.84 6.79 -9.89
N THR A 573 31.20 6.00 -10.91
CA THR A 573 31.95 4.74 -10.76
C THR A 573 33.36 4.98 -10.21
N GLN A 574 34.08 5.95 -10.74
CA GLN A 574 35.41 6.35 -10.24
C GLN A 574 35.34 6.77 -8.77
N ALA A 575 34.36 7.60 -8.40
CA ALA A 575 34.14 8.00 -7.02
C ALA A 575 33.84 6.78 -6.11
N HIS A 576 33.05 5.82 -6.57
CA HIS A 576 32.72 4.60 -5.82
C HIS A 576 33.94 3.74 -5.50
N ILE A 577 34.93 3.69 -6.38
CA ILE A 577 36.17 2.90 -6.18
C ILE A 577 37.30 3.73 -5.55
N GLY A 578 37.00 4.94 -5.09
CA GLY A 578 37.94 5.84 -4.42
C GLY A 578 38.95 6.49 -5.36
N ASP A 579 38.63 6.69 -6.64
CA ASP A 579 39.45 7.49 -7.55
C ASP A 579 39.17 8.99 -7.32
N GLY A 580 40.20 9.70 -6.85
CA GLY A 580 40.11 11.11 -6.50
C GLY A 580 39.90 12.06 -7.69
N SER A 581 40.15 11.63 -8.93
CA SER A 581 39.90 12.48 -10.11
C SER A 581 38.41 12.78 -10.30
N ALA A 582 37.53 11.87 -9.84
CA ALA A 582 36.09 11.96 -10.03
C ALA A 582 35.49 13.30 -9.53
N TRP A 583 35.98 13.81 -8.39
CA TRP A 583 35.48 15.07 -7.85
C TRP A 583 35.88 16.27 -8.72
N THR A 584 37.14 16.31 -9.17
CA THR A 584 37.63 17.36 -10.06
C THR A 584 36.86 17.35 -11.38
N GLU A 585 36.71 16.17 -11.98
CA GLU A 585 35.97 16.01 -13.23
C GLU A 585 34.50 16.41 -13.09
N PHE A 586 33.86 16.07 -11.97
CA PHE A 586 32.50 16.54 -11.67
C PHE A 586 32.41 18.07 -11.60
N THR A 587 33.38 18.74 -10.95
CA THR A 587 33.36 20.20 -10.81
C THR A 587 33.60 20.95 -12.12
N GLU A 588 34.16 20.29 -13.13
CA GLU A 588 34.37 20.83 -14.47
C GLU A 588 33.15 20.66 -15.39
N LEU A 589 32.15 19.86 -14.99
CA LEU A 589 30.93 19.67 -15.77
C LEU A 589 30.05 20.94 -15.79
N PRO A 590 29.31 21.16 -16.90
CA PRO A 590 28.32 22.22 -16.94
C PRO A 590 27.23 21.98 -15.88
N ASP A 591 26.87 23.05 -15.15
CA ASP A 591 25.88 22.98 -14.08
C ASP A 591 24.43 22.87 -14.61
N GLN A 592 24.21 23.10 -15.91
CA GLN A 592 22.90 23.06 -16.57
C GLN A 592 22.99 22.28 -17.88
N GLY A 593 22.03 21.38 -18.11
CA GLY A 593 21.85 20.69 -19.38
C GLY A 593 21.00 21.52 -20.35
N SER A 594 21.31 21.46 -21.64
CA SER A 594 20.64 22.29 -22.66
C SER A 594 19.21 21.82 -22.97
N GLY A 595 18.94 20.51 -22.80
CA GLY A 595 17.65 19.86 -23.04
C GLY A 595 17.06 19.10 -21.84
N VAL A 596 15.80 18.65 -21.95
CA VAL A 596 15.11 17.87 -20.90
C VAL A 596 15.87 16.59 -20.58
N ALA A 597 16.30 15.86 -21.60
CA ALA A 597 17.00 14.59 -21.45
C ALA A 597 18.37 14.75 -20.77
N GLU A 598 19.15 15.77 -21.15
CA GLU A 598 20.40 16.11 -20.47
C GLU A 598 20.19 16.47 -19.00
N ARG A 599 19.12 17.22 -18.66
CA ARG A 599 18.79 17.53 -17.26
C ARG A 599 18.49 16.27 -16.45
N VAL A 600 17.82 15.27 -17.04
CA VAL A 600 17.61 13.96 -16.40
C VAL A 600 18.94 13.25 -16.13
N GLN A 601 19.86 13.22 -17.10
CA GLN A 601 21.17 12.56 -16.91
C GLN A 601 22.04 13.28 -15.87
N LEU A 602 22.02 14.62 -15.85
CA LEU A 602 22.68 15.40 -14.79
C LEU A 602 22.08 15.09 -13.42
N ALA A 603 20.75 15.08 -13.29
CA ALA A 603 20.10 14.74 -12.03
C ALA A 603 20.50 13.34 -11.52
N ARG A 604 20.57 12.35 -12.42
CA ARG A 604 21.06 11.00 -12.11
C ARG A 604 22.51 11.01 -11.63
N LEU A 605 23.41 11.73 -12.30
CA LEU A 605 24.80 11.89 -11.87
C LEU A 605 24.88 12.48 -10.46
N TRP A 606 24.14 13.56 -10.18
CA TRP A 606 24.13 14.18 -8.84
C TRP A 606 23.70 13.17 -7.75
N CYS A 607 22.68 12.37 -8.02
CA CYS A 607 22.21 11.32 -7.11
C CYS A 607 23.26 10.21 -6.91
N ASN A 608 23.83 9.68 -8.00
CA ASN A 608 24.82 8.61 -7.96
C ASN A 608 26.13 9.06 -7.31
N LEU A 609 26.56 10.30 -7.54
CA LEU A 609 27.75 10.87 -6.92
C LEU A 609 27.51 11.15 -5.43
N ALA A 610 26.30 11.55 -5.03
CA ALA A 610 25.96 11.68 -3.61
C ALA A 610 26.14 10.35 -2.87
N ASP A 611 25.66 9.25 -3.48
CA ASP A 611 25.84 7.90 -2.95
C ASP A 611 27.33 7.55 -2.82
N ALA A 612 28.10 7.70 -3.91
CA ALA A 612 29.54 7.43 -3.93
C ALA A 612 30.33 8.20 -2.86
N GLN A 613 30.09 9.52 -2.77
CA GLN A 613 30.78 10.40 -1.83
C GLN A 613 30.43 10.07 -0.38
N SER A 614 29.21 9.60 -0.11
CA SER A 614 28.82 9.17 1.23
C SER A 614 29.58 7.91 1.67
N TRP A 615 29.76 6.93 0.79
CA TRP A 615 30.54 5.72 1.06
C TRP A 615 32.03 6.01 1.22
N ALA A 616 32.56 6.96 0.44
CA ALA A 616 33.94 7.41 0.56
C ALA A 616 34.22 8.18 1.87
N GLY A 617 33.19 8.72 2.53
CA GLY A 617 33.31 9.50 3.78
C GLY A 617 33.29 11.01 3.59
N HIS A 618 33.01 11.51 2.38
CA HIS A 618 32.90 12.95 2.10
C HIS A 618 31.50 13.47 2.46
N LEU A 619 31.10 13.36 3.73
CA LEU A 619 29.69 13.53 4.14
C LEU A 619 29.11 14.92 3.85
N THR A 620 29.91 15.98 3.96
CA THR A 620 29.49 17.35 3.59
C THR A 620 29.23 17.49 2.09
N ARG A 621 30.05 16.85 1.25
CA ARG A 621 29.83 16.83 -0.21
C ARG A 621 28.57 16.03 -0.52
N ALA A 622 28.42 14.86 0.08
CA ALA A 622 27.27 13.98 -0.10
C ALA A 622 25.95 14.66 0.30
N GLU A 623 25.91 15.40 1.41
CA GLU A 623 24.73 16.16 1.84
C GLU A 623 24.33 17.23 0.81
N LYS A 624 25.29 18.01 0.30
CA LYS A 624 25.01 19.00 -0.75
C LYS A 624 24.48 18.32 -2.01
N LEU A 625 25.14 17.25 -2.46
CA LEU A 625 24.79 16.53 -3.67
C LEU A 625 23.42 15.86 -3.56
N VAL A 626 23.09 15.23 -2.44
CA VAL A 626 21.80 14.52 -2.28
C VAL A 626 20.64 15.52 -2.19
N THR A 627 20.82 16.65 -1.51
CA THR A 627 19.80 17.71 -1.40
C THR A 627 19.45 18.24 -2.79
N GLU A 628 20.47 18.62 -3.54
CA GLU A 628 20.31 19.21 -4.87
C GLU A 628 19.93 18.15 -5.91
N GLY A 629 20.43 16.92 -5.78
CA GLY A 629 20.10 15.78 -6.63
C GLY A 629 18.62 15.40 -6.55
N ILE A 630 18.03 15.33 -5.35
CA ILE A 630 16.59 15.08 -5.16
C ILE A 630 15.77 16.18 -5.83
N ARG A 631 16.14 17.45 -5.62
CA ARG A 631 15.45 18.60 -6.22
C ARG A 631 15.50 18.52 -7.75
N ARG A 632 16.70 18.36 -8.32
CA ARG A 632 16.91 18.24 -9.78
C ARG A 632 16.20 17.05 -10.38
N ALA A 633 16.22 15.90 -9.71
CA ALA A 633 15.56 14.69 -10.18
C ALA A 633 14.03 14.86 -10.19
N THR A 634 13.47 15.52 -9.17
CA THR A 634 12.04 15.84 -9.11
C THR A 634 11.65 16.82 -10.22
N ASP A 635 12.40 17.91 -10.38
CA ASP A 635 12.14 18.93 -11.40
C ASP A 635 12.26 18.38 -12.84
N ALA A 636 13.16 17.40 -13.05
CA ALA A 636 13.36 16.74 -14.33
C ALA A 636 12.44 15.53 -14.58
N GLY A 637 11.59 15.15 -13.61
CA GLY A 637 10.72 13.96 -13.71
C GLY A 637 11.45 12.61 -13.57
N ALA A 638 12.70 12.61 -13.09
CA ALA A 638 13.54 11.43 -12.89
C ALA A 638 13.22 10.72 -11.55
N LEU A 639 11.98 10.27 -11.37
CA LEU A 639 11.45 9.74 -10.10
C LEU A 639 12.27 8.56 -9.53
N TYR A 640 12.80 7.69 -10.38
CA TYR A 640 13.67 6.58 -9.95
C TYR A 640 14.98 7.09 -9.30
N ALA A 641 15.61 8.10 -9.90
CA ALA A 641 16.83 8.70 -9.36
C ALA A 641 16.55 9.43 -8.04
N ALA A 642 15.41 10.13 -7.97
CA ALA A 642 14.96 10.76 -6.73
C ALA A 642 14.78 9.73 -5.60
N GLY A 643 14.14 8.59 -5.88
CA GLY A 643 13.96 7.49 -4.91
C GLY A 643 15.28 6.94 -4.39
N LEU A 644 16.25 6.66 -5.27
CA LEU A 644 17.59 6.22 -4.85
C LEU A 644 18.29 7.26 -3.96
N ALA A 645 18.20 8.55 -4.32
CA ALA A 645 18.78 9.63 -3.52
C ALA A 645 18.11 9.79 -2.15
N GLN A 646 16.80 9.49 -2.03
CA GLN A 646 16.13 9.42 -0.72
C GLN A 646 16.69 8.27 0.14
N GLY A 647 17.04 7.13 -0.47
CA GLY A 647 17.77 6.04 0.20
C GLY A 647 19.13 6.50 0.75
N THR A 648 19.90 7.21 -0.09
CA THR A 648 21.17 7.84 0.32
C THR A 648 20.97 8.84 1.46
N ARG A 649 19.89 9.63 1.45
CA ARG A 649 19.56 10.59 2.50
C ARG A 649 19.38 9.91 3.85
N VAL A 650 18.52 8.88 3.94
CA VAL A 650 18.27 8.21 5.23
C VAL A 650 19.53 7.53 5.77
N ARG A 651 20.41 7.02 4.90
CA ARG A 651 21.73 6.51 5.30
C ARG A 651 22.66 7.62 5.80
N LEU A 652 22.68 8.79 5.15
CA LEU A 652 23.47 9.94 5.61
C LEU A 652 23.00 10.42 6.99
N ASP A 653 21.69 10.52 7.20
CA ASP A 653 21.12 10.93 8.48
C ASP A 653 21.47 9.91 9.58
N TRP A 654 21.46 8.61 9.26
CA TRP A 654 21.96 7.55 10.15
C TRP A 654 23.43 7.76 10.52
N VAL A 655 24.31 7.96 9.55
CA VAL A 655 25.76 8.10 9.78
C VAL A 655 26.09 9.38 10.56
N ARG A 656 25.37 10.47 10.30
CA ARG A 656 25.54 11.79 10.94
C ARG A 656 24.94 11.88 12.33
N GLY A 657 24.15 10.90 12.75
CA GLY A 657 23.51 10.92 14.07
C GLY A 657 22.16 11.64 14.13
N ASP A 658 21.60 12.00 12.97
CA ASP A 658 20.34 12.72 12.84
C ASP A 658 19.14 11.74 12.95
N TRP A 659 19.01 11.10 14.13
CA TRP A 659 18.11 9.94 14.31
C TRP A 659 16.67 10.29 14.71
N SER A 660 16.36 11.57 14.91
CA SER A 660 15.01 12.01 15.30
C SER A 660 14.01 11.72 14.17
N GLY A 661 13.03 10.85 14.41
CA GLY A 661 12.04 10.43 13.39
C GLY A 661 12.59 9.51 12.29
N LEU A 662 13.91 9.21 12.30
CA LEU A 662 14.56 8.50 11.20
C LEU A 662 13.99 7.10 10.93
N ALA A 663 13.59 6.38 11.97
CA ALA A 663 12.97 5.05 11.83
C ALA A 663 11.66 5.14 11.03
N GLU A 664 10.78 6.09 11.38
CA GLU A 664 9.50 6.29 10.72
C GLU A 664 9.69 6.74 9.26
N THR A 665 10.57 7.72 9.02
CA THR A 665 10.90 8.17 7.65
C THR A 665 11.45 7.03 6.80
N THR A 666 12.29 6.16 7.37
CA THR A 666 12.88 5.02 6.67
C THR A 666 11.84 3.93 6.36
N GLU A 667 10.90 3.68 7.26
CA GLU A 667 9.78 2.76 7.02
C GLU A 667 8.85 3.29 5.94
N GLN A 668 8.47 4.57 5.99
CA GLN A 668 7.65 5.21 4.95
C GLN A 668 8.32 5.14 3.58
N LEU A 669 9.64 5.37 3.50
CA LEU A 669 10.39 5.27 2.25
C LEU A 669 10.39 3.83 1.70
N ARG A 670 10.62 2.84 2.56
CA ARG A 670 10.57 1.43 2.17
C ARG A 670 9.19 1.02 1.65
N ASP A 671 8.14 1.48 2.32
CA ASP A 671 6.75 1.17 1.96
C ASP A 671 6.31 1.91 0.69
N ALA A 672 6.90 3.08 0.38
CA ALA A 672 6.68 3.80 -0.87
C ALA A 672 7.34 3.13 -2.09
N TYR A 673 8.40 2.35 -1.88
CA TYR A 673 9.17 1.69 -2.94
C TYR A 673 9.44 0.20 -2.66
N PRO A 674 8.40 -0.63 -2.46
CA PRO A 674 8.56 -2.02 -2.05
C PRO A 674 9.29 -2.88 -3.09
N ASP A 675 9.18 -2.53 -4.37
CA ASP A 675 9.76 -3.28 -5.48
C ASP A 675 11.17 -2.78 -5.89
N LEU A 676 11.67 -1.71 -5.27
CA LEU A 676 13.00 -1.17 -5.56
C LEU A 676 14.04 -1.74 -4.59
N GLY A 677 14.56 -2.92 -4.95
CA GLY A 677 15.53 -3.68 -4.16
C GLY A 677 16.64 -2.85 -3.48
N PRO A 678 17.39 -2.00 -4.22
CA PRO A 678 18.43 -1.16 -3.61
C PRO A 678 17.90 -0.25 -2.49
N ILE A 679 16.74 0.38 -2.64
CA ILE A 679 16.14 1.26 -1.61
C ILE A 679 15.74 0.43 -0.39
N VAL A 680 15.11 -0.73 -0.61
CA VAL A 680 14.71 -1.64 0.48
C VAL A 680 15.93 -2.09 1.29
N MET A 681 17.05 -2.38 0.63
CA MET A 681 18.29 -2.80 1.28
C MET A 681 18.94 -1.66 2.08
N GLU A 682 18.98 -0.43 1.55
CA GLU A 682 19.44 0.77 2.27
C GLU A 682 18.61 1.02 3.53
N CYS A 683 17.28 1.00 3.38
CA CYS A 683 16.36 1.17 4.50
C CYS A 683 16.55 0.09 5.55
N SER A 684 16.80 -1.15 5.11
CA SER A 684 17.05 -2.30 5.98
C SER A 684 18.38 -2.18 6.73
N LEU A 685 19.43 -1.64 6.11
CA LEU A 685 20.69 -1.31 6.79
C LEU A 685 20.45 -0.27 7.91
N VAL A 686 19.73 0.81 7.61
CA VAL A 686 19.46 1.90 8.57
C VAL A 686 18.61 1.41 9.74
N LEU A 687 17.50 0.71 9.47
CA LEU A 687 16.63 0.15 10.51
C LEU A 687 17.36 -0.91 11.35
N GLY A 688 18.22 -1.72 10.72
CA GLY A 688 19.09 -2.67 11.40
C GLY A 688 20.08 -1.98 12.34
N GLY A 689 20.70 -0.89 11.89
CA GLY A 689 21.59 -0.05 12.70
C GLY A 689 20.89 0.58 13.91
N LEU A 690 19.73 1.22 13.68
CA LEU A 690 18.92 1.83 14.74
C LEU A 690 18.45 0.80 15.77
N SER A 691 18.01 -0.37 15.32
CA SER A 691 17.64 -1.48 16.20
C SER A 691 18.84 -1.95 17.02
N ALA A 692 20.02 -2.09 16.41
CA ALA A 692 21.22 -2.56 17.09
C ALA A 692 21.65 -1.65 18.25
N VAL A 693 21.66 -0.32 18.04
CA VAL A 693 22.06 0.66 19.07
C VAL A 693 21.02 0.84 20.19
N ARG A 694 19.79 0.40 19.96
CA ARG A 694 18.71 0.35 20.96
C ARG A 694 18.65 -0.97 21.74
N GLY A 695 19.47 -1.97 21.38
CA GLY A 695 19.43 -3.32 21.98
C GLY A 695 18.31 -4.20 21.42
N GLU A 696 17.72 -3.80 20.29
CA GLU A 696 16.65 -4.51 19.61
C GLU A 696 17.18 -5.64 18.71
N PHE A 697 18.07 -6.50 19.24
CA PHE A 697 18.92 -7.40 18.44
C PHE A 697 18.17 -8.34 17.48
N ALA A 698 17.03 -8.91 17.88
CA ALA A 698 16.24 -9.75 16.99
C ALA A 698 15.66 -8.97 15.80
N ALA A 699 15.24 -7.71 16.02
CA ALA A 699 14.80 -6.83 14.93
C ALA A 699 15.99 -6.42 14.05
N ALA A 700 17.12 -6.09 14.68
CA ALA A 700 18.36 -5.78 13.97
C ALA A 700 18.76 -6.92 13.01
N GLN A 701 18.81 -8.17 13.48
CA GLN A 701 19.15 -9.32 12.64
C GLN A 701 18.17 -9.52 11.47
N ARG A 702 16.85 -9.37 11.70
CA ARG A 702 15.86 -9.46 10.63
C ARG A 702 16.06 -8.39 9.55
N HIS A 703 16.28 -7.14 9.96
CA HIS A 703 16.54 -6.05 9.01
C HIS A 703 17.87 -6.27 8.27
N LEU A 704 18.94 -6.67 8.95
CA LEU A 704 20.24 -6.92 8.31
C LEU A 704 20.21 -8.12 7.35
N ALA A 705 19.39 -9.14 7.63
CA ALA A 705 19.12 -10.22 6.67
C ALA A 705 18.46 -9.70 5.39
N ALA A 706 17.52 -8.76 5.49
CA ALA A 706 16.90 -8.09 4.34
C ALA A 706 17.85 -7.14 3.59
N ALA A 707 18.99 -6.76 4.20
CA ALA A 707 20.10 -6.08 3.54
C ALA A 707 21.11 -7.05 2.89
N SER A 708 20.69 -8.29 2.61
CA SER A 708 21.46 -9.34 1.89
C SER A 708 22.79 -9.74 2.53
N VAL A 709 22.93 -9.59 3.85
CA VAL A 709 24.16 -9.96 4.59
C VAL A 709 24.52 -11.45 4.46
N HIS A 710 23.54 -12.32 4.20
CA HIS A 710 23.72 -13.76 4.01
C HIS A 710 23.84 -14.20 2.54
N ALA A 711 23.58 -13.31 1.58
CA ALA A 711 23.63 -13.58 0.15
C ALA A 711 24.24 -12.37 -0.59
N PRO A 712 25.52 -12.06 -0.35
CA PRO A 712 26.19 -10.87 -0.87
C PRO A 712 26.14 -10.73 -2.41
N GLU A 713 26.00 -11.83 -3.14
CA GLU A 713 25.85 -11.86 -4.59
C GLU A 713 24.56 -11.22 -5.12
N HIS A 714 23.56 -11.01 -4.26
CA HIS A 714 22.24 -10.48 -4.64
C HIS A 714 22.06 -8.98 -4.38
N GLY A 715 23.09 -8.29 -3.90
CA GLY A 715 22.97 -6.92 -3.40
C GLY A 715 24.05 -5.95 -3.86
N PRO A 716 23.83 -4.63 -3.64
CA PRO A 716 24.88 -3.63 -3.68
C PRO A 716 25.92 -3.92 -2.59
N ILE A 717 27.17 -4.16 -2.99
CA ILE A 717 28.23 -4.58 -2.05
C ILE A 717 28.50 -3.56 -0.94
N PRO A 718 28.50 -2.22 -1.16
CA PRO A 718 28.67 -1.25 -0.07
C PRO A 718 27.69 -1.45 1.09
N VAL A 719 26.41 -1.67 0.77
CA VAL A 719 25.35 -1.91 1.75
C VAL A 719 25.60 -3.21 2.50
N VAL A 720 25.90 -4.29 1.77
CA VAL A 720 26.11 -5.61 2.33
C VAL A 720 27.29 -5.64 3.31
N LEU A 721 28.43 -5.02 2.96
CA LEU A 721 29.60 -4.98 3.83
C LEU A 721 29.34 -4.11 5.07
N SER A 722 28.61 -3.01 4.92
CA SER A 722 28.18 -2.17 6.05
C SER A 722 27.23 -2.93 6.98
N ALA A 723 26.24 -3.63 6.43
CA ALA A 723 25.30 -4.46 7.17
C ALA A 723 26.00 -5.60 7.92
N ALA A 724 27.00 -6.24 7.30
CA ALA A 724 27.85 -7.24 7.95
C ALA A 724 28.59 -6.65 9.16
N GLY A 725 29.17 -5.45 9.03
CA GLY A 725 29.79 -4.75 10.15
C GLY A 725 28.82 -4.51 11.32
N VAL A 726 27.57 -4.14 11.03
CA VAL A 726 26.53 -4.00 12.07
C VAL A 726 26.18 -5.37 12.68
N LEU A 727 25.99 -6.40 11.86
CA LEU A 727 25.64 -7.75 12.32
C LEU A 727 26.70 -8.33 13.25
N ILE A 728 27.98 -8.20 12.88
CA ILE A 728 29.11 -8.66 13.71
C ILE A 728 29.05 -7.99 15.09
N ARG A 729 28.79 -6.67 15.16
CA ARG A 729 28.64 -5.97 16.44
C ARG A 729 27.43 -6.45 17.24
N VAL A 730 26.33 -6.79 16.59
CA VAL A 730 25.14 -7.38 17.24
C VAL A 730 25.48 -8.74 17.85
N LEU A 731 26.16 -9.61 17.12
CA LEU A 731 26.54 -10.94 17.58
C LEU A 731 27.55 -10.88 18.74
N LEU A 732 28.55 -10.00 18.63
CA LEU A 732 29.49 -9.72 19.74
C LEU A 732 28.81 -9.09 20.96
N ALA A 733 27.70 -8.38 20.77
CA ALA A 733 26.92 -7.81 21.86
C ALA A 733 26.09 -8.86 22.62
N THR A 734 25.76 -9.97 21.97
CA THR A 734 25.04 -11.12 22.54
C THR A 734 25.98 -12.28 22.92
N ASP A 735 27.29 -12.02 22.97
CA ASP A 735 28.35 -13.00 23.28
C ASP A 735 28.42 -14.20 22.31
N ASP A 736 27.88 -14.04 21.09
CA ASP A 736 27.97 -15.02 20.00
C ASP A 736 29.23 -14.76 19.15
N VAL A 737 30.38 -15.13 19.71
CA VAL A 737 31.69 -14.92 19.06
C VAL A 737 31.84 -15.79 17.81
N ASP A 738 31.36 -17.04 17.84
CA ASP A 738 31.43 -17.96 16.69
C ASP A 738 30.58 -17.45 15.54
N GLY A 739 29.34 -17.01 15.81
CA GLY A 739 28.48 -16.37 14.82
C GLY A 739 29.11 -15.08 14.27
N ALA A 740 29.72 -14.26 15.12
CA ALA A 740 30.42 -13.05 14.70
C ALA A 740 31.60 -13.35 13.76
N CYS A 741 32.39 -14.39 14.05
CA CYS A 741 33.45 -14.87 13.18
C CYS A 741 32.92 -15.41 11.85
N ALA A 742 31.84 -16.20 11.85
CA ALA A 742 31.23 -16.71 10.62
C ALA A 742 30.71 -15.56 9.73
N ALA A 743 30.08 -14.55 10.32
CA ALA A 743 29.65 -13.35 9.61
C ALA A 743 30.85 -12.57 9.04
N ALA A 744 31.93 -12.44 9.81
CA ALA A 744 33.17 -11.81 9.36
C ALA A 744 33.83 -12.58 8.20
N ASP A 745 33.92 -13.91 8.29
CA ASP A 745 34.52 -14.76 7.25
C ASP A 745 33.79 -14.57 5.91
N ASN A 746 32.46 -14.63 5.93
CA ASN A 746 31.63 -14.42 4.74
C ASN A 746 31.81 -13.03 4.12
N ALA A 747 31.76 -11.98 4.95
CA ALA A 747 31.85 -10.60 4.47
C ALA A 747 33.27 -10.23 4.00
N VAL A 748 34.31 -10.73 4.66
CA VAL A 748 35.71 -10.55 4.23
C VAL A 748 35.97 -11.31 2.93
N ALA A 749 35.44 -12.52 2.77
CA ALA A 749 35.50 -13.25 1.51
C ALA A 749 34.82 -12.46 0.36
N ALA A 750 33.66 -11.84 0.64
CA ALA A 750 32.98 -10.95 -0.31
C ALA A 750 33.85 -9.74 -0.69
N ALA A 751 34.45 -9.05 0.29
CA ALA A 751 35.34 -7.91 0.06
C ALA A 751 36.58 -8.31 -0.78
N ARG A 752 37.22 -9.43 -0.45
CA ARG A 752 38.36 -9.99 -1.20
C ARG A 752 38.00 -10.31 -2.65
N ARG A 753 36.89 -11.01 -2.85
CA ARG A 753 36.41 -11.38 -4.19
C ARG A 753 36.07 -10.14 -5.01
N LYS A 754 35.49 -9.12 -4.36
CA LYS A 754 35.12 -7.88 -5.02
C LYS A 754 36.31 -7.01 -5.39
N GLY A 755 37.31 -6.91 -4.50
CA GLY A 755 38.52 -6.11 -4.71
C GLY A 755 38.34 -4.60 -4.49
N VAL A 756 37.19 -4.15 -3.98
CA VAL A 756 36.93 -2.72 -3.68
C VAL A 756 36.90 -2.51 -2.17
N TRP A 757 38.08 -2.28 -1.59
CA TRP A 757 38.23 -2.21 -0.13
C TRP A 757 37.68 -0.94 0.50
N VAL A 758 37.50 0.15 -0.25
CA VAL A 758 36.94 1.42 0.28
C VAL A 758 35.54 1.27 0.89
N TRP A 759 34.80 0.21 0.51
CA TRP A 759 33.48 -0.10 1.06
C TRP A 759 33.52 -0.86 2.39
N ALA A 760 34.69 -1.35 2.81
CA ALA A 760 34.86 -2.21 3.98
C ALA A 760 35.08 -1.41 5.28
N ALA A 761 34.92 -0.09 5.28
CA ALA A 761 35.21 0.79 6.41
C ALA A 761 34.42 0.43 7.69
N ALA A 762 33.17 -0.03 7.57
CA ALA A 762 32.37 -0.50 8.70
C ALA A 762 32.64 -1.97 9.06
N LEU A 763 33.11 -2.78 8.10
CA LEU A 763 33.36 -4.20 8.26
C LEU A 763 34.67 -4.47 9.01
N VAL A 764 35.77 -3.85 8.57
CA VAL A 764 37.12 -4.26 8.99
C VAL A 764 37.36 -4.10 10.50
N PRO A 765 36.98 -2.98 11.16
CA PRO A 765 37.10 -2.89 12.61
C PRO A 765 36.27 -3.95 13.35
N ALA A 766 35.05 -4.24 12.88
CA ALA A 766 34.19 -5.25 13.50
C ALA A 766 34.75 -6.67 13.31
N ALA A 767 35.26 -7.00 12.13
CA ALA A 767 35.90 -8.28 11.84
C ALA A 767 37.18 -8.47 12.67
N ALA A 768 38.04 -7.45 12.79
CA ALA A 768 39.23 -7.49 13.62
C ALA A 768 38.87 -7.78 15.10
N GLU A 769 37.81 -7.16 15.61
CA GLU A 769 37.33 -7.45 16.97
C GLU A 769 36.81 -8.88 17.12
N ALA A 770 36.01 -9.37 16.17
CA ALA A 770 35.50 -10.74 16.23
C ALA A 770 36.64 -11.76 16.23
N TYR A 771 37.59 -11.63 15.30
CA TYR A 771 38.73 -12.53 15.21
C TYR A 771 39.63 -12.46 16.44
N THR A 772 39.90 -11.27 16.99
CA THR A 772 40.71 -11.15 18.22
C THR A 772 40.02 -11.75 19.44
N ARG A 773 38.69 -11.60 19.60
CA ARG A 773 37.95 -12.28 20.68
C ARG A 773 37.94 -13.80 20.54
N ALA A 774 37.97 -14.33 19.32
CA ALA A 774 38.08 -15.74 19.04
C ALA A 774 39.53 -16.29 19.09
N GLY A 775 40.54 -15.43 19.31
CA GLY A 775 41.96 -15.82 19.25
C GLY A 775 42.48 -16.13 17.85
N ARG A 776 41.75 -15.76 16.78
CA ARG A 776 42.10 -15.92 15.37
C ARG A 776 43.03 -14.80 14.89
N TRP A 777 44.23 -14.73 15.48
CA TRP A 777 45.17 -13.62 15.30
C TRP A 777 45.63 -13.42 13.85
N SER A 778 45.89 -14.52 13.13
CA SER A 778 46.31 -14.46 11.73
C SER A 778 45.29 -13.77 10.84
N GLU A 779 44.01 -14.09 11.02
CA GLU A 779 42.91 -13.50 10.25
C GLU A 779 42.68 -12.04 10.65
N ALA A 780 42.83 -11.72 11.93
CA ALA A 780 42.73 -10.36 12.45
C ALA A 780 43.81 -9.43 11.85
N ASP A 781 45.07 -9.88 11.80
CA ASP A 781 46.15 -9.11 11.17
C ASP A 781 45.95 -9.04 9.66
N ALA A 782 45.62 -10.17 9.01
CA ALA A 782 45.46 -10.24 7.57
C ALA A 782 44.38 -9.28 7.05
N VAL A 783 43.21 -9.23 7.70
CA VAL A 783 42.11 -8.36 7.24
C VAL A 783 42.47 -6.87 7.35
N VAL A 784 43.19 -6.46 8.40
CA VAL A 784 43.60 -5.07 8.60
C VAL A 784 44.70 -4.67 7.60
N GLU A 785 45.66 -5.56 7.32
CA GLU A 785 46.74 -5.31 6.36
C GLU A 785 46.26 -5.37 4.89
N GLU A 786 45.32 -6.26 4.57
CA GLU A 786 44.65 -6.27 3.27
C GLU A 786 43.83 -4.99 3.05
N PHE A 787 43.10 -4.54 4.07
CA PHE A 787 42.38 -3.27 4.01
C PHE A 787 43.33 -2.09 3.81
N ALA A 788 44.44 -2.04 4.55
CA ALA A 788 45.46 -0.99 4.40
C ALA A 788 46.00 -0.90 2.96
N ARG A 789 46.37 -2.04 2.36
CA ARG A 789 46.82 -2.10 0.96
C ARG A 789 45.72 -1.72 -0.02
N GLY A 790 44.49 -2.20 0.24
CA GLY A 790 43.35 -1.97 -0.65
C GLY A 790 42.87 -0.51 -0.74
N ILE A 791 43.22 0.32 0.25
CA ILE A 791 42.86 1.74 0.29
C ILE A 791 44.04 2.67 0.00
N GLU A 792 45.22 2.13 -0.29
CA GLU A 792 46.40 2.92 -0.63
C GLU A 792 46.14 3.77 -1.90
N GLY A 793 46.44 5.06 -1.82
CA GLY A 793 46.19 6.00 -2.92
C GLY A 793 44.71 6.30 -3.21
N LYS A 794 43.76 5.75 -2.43
CA LYS A 794 42.33 5.98 -2.63
C LYS A 794 41.82 7.23 -1.90
N ASP A 795 40.93 7.97 -2.54
CA ASP A 795 40.20 9.09 -1.93
C ASP A 795 39.02 8.55 -1.10
N SER A 796 39.34 8.03 0.10
CA SER A 796 38.33 7.61 1.07
C SER A 796 38.76 8.00 2.50
N PRO A 797 38.38 9.20 2.97
CA PRO A 797 38.66 9.63 4.33
C PRO A 797 38.13 8.66 5.40
N VAL A 798 36.91 8.11 5.24
CA VAL A 798 36.34 7.18 6.23
C VAL A 798 37.14 5.89 6.34
N SER A 799 37.67 5.38 5.23
CA SER A 799 38.48 4.16 5.24
C SER A 799 39.79 4.35 5.97
N ARG A 800 40.42 5.53 5.83
CA ARG A 800 41.65 5.87 6.57
C ARG A 800 41.42 5.90 8.07
N VAL A 801 40.29 6.47 8.52
CA VAL A 801 39.92 6.49 9.95
C VAL A 801 39.56 5.09 10.45
N ALA A 802 38.83 4.30 9.66
CA ALA A 802 38.51 2.91 9.98
C ALA A 802 39.77 2.03 10.10
N LEU A 803 40.82 2.30 9.32
CA LEU A 803 42.10 1.60 9.44
C LEU A 803 42.77 1.87 10.79
N LEU A 804 42.72 3.11 11.28
CA LEU A 804 43.20 3.45 12.62
C LEU A 804 42.41 2.68 13.69
N ALA A 805 41.07 2.65 13.58
CA ALA A 805 40.24 1.88 14.50
C ALA A 805 40.58 0.38 14.49
N GLY A 806 40.78 -0.23 13.32
CA GLY A 806 41.21 -1.63 13.19
C GLY A 806 42.57 -1.89 13.85
N ARG A 807 43.57 -1.01 13.62
CA ARG A 807 44.89 -1.11 14.26
C ARG A 807 44.82 -0.93 15.78
N ALA A 808 44.01 -0.02 16.27
CA ALA A 808 43.81 0.19 17.70
C ALA A 808 43.20 -1.05 18.38
N ILE A 809 42.23 -1.72 17.73
CA ILE A 809 41.65 -2.99 18.20
C ILE A 809 42.72 -4.07 18.32
N LEU A 810 43.59 -4.22 17.33
CA LEU A 810 44.69 -5.20 17.38
C LEU A 810 45.70 -4.88 18.50
N LEU A 811 45.99 -3.61 18.74
CA LEU A 811 46.88 -3.19 19.83
C LEU A 811 46.26 -3.49 21.20
N ASP A 812 44.98 -3.15 21.37
CA ASP A 812 44.26 -3.33 22.63
C ASP A 812 44.14 -4.81 23.00
N ALA A 813 43.75 -5.66 22.03
CA ALA A 813 43.65 -7.10 22.21
C ALA A 813 44.99 -7.76 22.60
N ARG A 814 46.12 -7.16 22.21
CA ARG A 814 47.49 -7.61 22.57
C ARG A 814 47.98 -7.07 23.91
N GLY A 815 47.14 -6.37 24.66
CA GLY A 815 47.51 -5.75 25.94
C GLY A 815 48.36 -4.50 25.81
N LYS A 816 48.53 -3.93 24.60
CA LYS A 816 49.28 -2.69 24.36
C LYS A 816 48.39 -1.46 24.61
N HIS A 817 47.72 -1.45 25.75
CA HIS A 817 46.63 -0.51 26.05
C HIS A 817 46.99 0.98 25.94
N PRO A 818 48.17 1.47 26.39
CA PRO A 818 48.53 2.88 26.20
C PRO A 818 48.65 3.27 24.72
N ALA A 819 49.23 2.40 23.88
CA ALA A 819 49.34 2.65 22.45
C ALA A 819 47.98 2.56 21.77
N ALA A 820 47.13 1.59 22.17
CA ALA A 820 45.78 1.47 21.68
C ALA A 820 44.94 2.72 21.98
N ALA A 821 45.02 3.26 23.19
CA ALA A 821 44.32 4.47 23.60
C ALA A 821 44.66 5.67 22.71
N THR A 822 45.94 5.88 22.40
CA THR A 822 46.39 6.95 21.50
C THR A 822 45.80 6.79 20.09
N VAL A 823 45.86 5.58 19.52
CA VAL A 823 45.32 5.34 18.17
C VAL A 823 43.79 5.43 18.15
N PHE A 824 43.10 5.05 19.24
CA PHE A 824 41.66 5.29 19.37
C PHE A 824 41.30 6.78 19.48
N ASP A 825 42.11 7.61 20.14
CA ASP A 825 41.91 9.07 20.12
C ASP A 825 42.05 9.66 18.71
N GLU A 826 43.06 9.21 17.97
CA GLU A 826 43.26 9.63 16.58
C GLU A 826 42.07 9.21 15.71
N ALA A 827 41.56 7.99 15.89
CA ALA A 827 40.36 7.53 15.20
C ALA A 827 39.12 8.34 15.60
N ALA A 828 38.95 8.68 16.88
CA ALA A 828 37.86 9.52 17.37
C ALA A 828 37.88 10.91 16.72
N ALA A 829 39.03 11.59 16.74
CA ALA A 829 39.22 12.88 16.10
C ALA A 829 38.95 12.82 14.58
N GLY A 830 39.38 11.73 13.94
CA GLY A 830 39.07 11.46 12.53
C GLY A 830 37.58 11.36 12.26
N TYR A 831 36.83 10.57 13.04
CA TYR A 831 35.38 10.44 12.88
C TYR A 831 34.62 11.74 13.18
N GLU A 832 35.09 12.55 14.13
CA GLU A 832 34.53 13.88 14.40
C GLU A 832 34.71 14.85 13.24
N ALA A 833 35.87 14.81 12.57
CA ALA A 833 36.12 15.61 11.38
C ALA A 833 35.26 15.17 10.17
N LEU A 834 34.76 13.93 10.17
CA LEU A 834 33.87 13.35 9.14
C LEU A 834 32.38 13.42 9.48
N PRO A 835 31.97 14.32 10.39
CA PRO A 835 30.70 14.26 11.15
C PRO A 835 30.08 12.86 11.39
N MET A 836 30.82 11.91 11.96
CA MET A 836 30.34 10.56 12.31
C MET A 836 30.27 10.36 13.84
N PRO A 837 29.29 10.97 14.53
CA PRO A 837 29.30 11.05 15.99
C PRO A 837 29.21 9.68 16.68
N TYR A 838 28.44 8.73 16.15
CA TYR A 838 28.32 7.39 16.76
C TYR A 838 29.68 6.66 16.80
N GLN A 839 30.42 6.69 15.70
CA GLN A 839 31.75 6.08 15.57
C GLN A 839 32.79 6.83 16.41
N ALA A 840 32.74 8.17 16.44
CA ALA A 840 33.61 8.98 17.29
C ALA A 840 33.42 8.65 18.78
N ILE A 841 32.17 8.57 19.25
CA ILE A 841 31.86 8.21 20.64
C ILE A 841 32.40 6.80 20.94
N GLY A 842 32.22 5.84 20.03
CA GLY A 842 32.72 4.48 20.21
C GLY A 842 34.24 4.38 20.26
N ALA A 843 34.95 5.17 19.47
CA ALA A 843 36.42 5.25 19.55
C ALA A 843 36.87 5.87 20.88
N ARG A 844 36.22 6.95 21.35
CA ARG A 844 36.49 7.55 22.68
C ARG A 844 36.21 6.59 23.83
N GLU A 845 35.11 5.83 23.76
CA GLU A 845 34.78 4.79 24.73
C GLU A 845 35.92 3.77 24.82
N ARG A 846 36.41 3.27 23.67
CA ARG A 846 37.52 2.32 23.63
C ARG A 846 38.84 2.89 24.10
N ALA A 847 39.13 4.16 23.80
CA ALA A 847 40.31 4.85 24.32
C ALA A 847 40.28 4.90 25.86
N ALA A 848 39.14 5.29 26.43
CA ALA A 848 38.94 5.34 27.88
C ALA A 848 39.08 3.96 28.53
N LEU A 849 38.46 2.92 27.96
CA LEU A 849 38.59 1.54 28.45
C LEU A 849 40.04 1.02 28.35
N SER A 850 40.76 1.34 27.26
CA SER A 850 42.18 1.00 27.13
C SER A 850 42.99 1.65 28.26
N ARG A 851 42.76 2.93 28.57
CA ARG A 851 43.44 3.60 29.71
C ARG A 851 43.14 2.94 31.05
N LEU A 852 41.89 2.55 31.29
CA LEU A 852 41.50 1.83 32.52
C LEU A 852 42.15 0.45 32.63
N ASN A 853 42.32 -0.25 31.50
CA ASN A 853 43.00 -1.55 31.47
C ASN A 853 44.53 -1.42 31.63
N ALA A 854 45.11 -0.28 31.25
CA ALA A 854 46.54 0.00 31.39
C ALA A 854 47.01 0.22 32.84
N GLY A 855 46.11 0.63 33.75
CA GLY A 855 46.47 0.96 35.13
C GLY A 855 45.34 0.67 36.11
N ARG A 856 45.58 -0.23 37.06
CA ARG A 856 44.87 -0.19 38.35
C ARG A 856 45.70 0.69 39.27
N HIS A 857 45.17 1.84 39.70
CA HIS A 857 45.73 2.74 40.73
C HIS A 857 46.71 3.82 40.26
N THR A 858 46.37 4.61 39.23
CA THR A 858 47.08 5.89 38.94
C THR A 858 46.13 7.08 38.83
N PRO A 859 46.61 8.33 38.96
CA PRO A 859 45.80 9.53 38.73
C PRO A 859 45.15 9.62 37.32
N GLY A 860 45.59 8.80 36.37
CA GLY A 860 45.00 8.66 35.03
C GLY A 860 43.64 7.97 35.01
N ASP A 861 43.30 7.19 36.05
CA ASP A 861 42.04 6.44 36.15
C ASP A 861 40.84 7.39 36.19
N ARG A 862 41.00 8.56 36.83
CA ARG A 862 39.93 9.56 36.96
C ARG A 862 39.55 10.19 35.63
N LYS A 863 40.55 10.55 34.80
CA LYS A 863 40.28 11.13 33.47
C LYS A 863 39.59 10.11 32.56
N ALA A 864 40.01 8.86 32.60
CA ALA A 864 39.40 7.79 31.81
C ALA A 864 37.95 7.49 32.26
N ILE A 865 37.67 7.55 33.57
CA ILE A 865 36.30 7.49 34.12
C ILE A 865 35.45 8.67 33.62
N GLU A 866 35.97 9.89 33.65
CA GLU A 866 35.27 11.09 33.18
C GLU A 866 34.97 11.02 31.67
N GLU A 867 35.92 10.52 30.87
CA GLU A 867 35.75 10.28 29.44
C GLU A 867 34.70 9.19 29.14
N LEU A 868 34.68 8.09 29.91
CA LEU A 868 33.68 7.03 29.76
C LEU A 868 32.28 7.49 30.18
N ALA A 869 32.18 8.35 31.21
CA ALA A 869 30.92 9.01 31.58
C ALA A 869 30.43 9.96 30.49
N ALA A 870 31.32 10.76 29.90
CA ALA A 870 30.98 11.63 28.77
C ALA A 870 30.52 10.82 27.55
N ALA A 871 31.12 9.65 27.29
CA ALA A 871 30.65 8.75 26.23
C ALA A 871 29.23 8.22 26.51
N ALA A 872 28.93 7.84 27.76
CA ALA A 872 27.58 7.41 28.15
C ALA A 872 26.53 8.51 27.93
N GLU A 873 26.84 9.76 28.27
CA GLU A 873 25.96 10.91 28.03
C GLU A 873 25.82 11.23 26.54
N ALA A 874 26.89 11.09 25.76
CA ALA A 874 26.85 11.30 24.31
C ALA A 874 25.98 10.25 23.61
N TYR A 875 26.09 8.97 23.98
CA TYR A 875 25.22 7.91 23.47
C TYR A 875 23.74 8.13 23.85
N GLU A 876 23.47 8.56 25.08
CA GLU A 876 22.10 8.85 25.52
C GLU A 876 21.48 9.98 24.68
N ARG A 877 22.22 11.07 24.44
CA ARG A 877 21.76 12.19 23.60
C ARG A 877 21.50 11.76 22.15
N LEU A 878 22.30 10.84 21.63
CA LEU A 878 22.14 10.31 20.28
C LEU A 878 20.95 9.35 20.16
N GLY A 879 20.55 8.69 21.25
CA GLY A 879 19.52 7.65 21.27
C GLY A 879 20.07 6.21 21.20
N ALA A 880 21.38 6.03 21.37
CA ALA A 880 22.05 4.73 21.47
C ALA A 880 21.94 4.17 22.90
N THR A 881 20.71 3.85 23.31
CA THR A 881 20.38 3.50 24.71
C THR A 881 21.14 2.28 25.23
N ARG A 882 21.41 1.30 24.37
CA ARG A 882 22.19 0.11 24.74
C ARG A 882 23.65 0.46 25.01
N ASP A 883 24.26 1.27 24.15
CA ASP A 883 25.68 1.64 24.30
C ASP A 883 25.88 2.57 25.50
N ALA A 884 24.94 3.48 25.76
CA ALA A 884 24.90 4.25 27.01
C ALA A 884 24.79 3.34 28.26
N GLY A 885 23.95 2.31 28.19
CA GLY A 885 23.83 1.28 29.23
C GLY A 885 25.12 0.51 29.49
N ARG A 886 25.83 0.13 28.41
CA ARG A 886 27.14 -0.54 28.48
C ARG A 886 28.18 0.34 29.19
N CYS A 887 28.34 1.61 28.78
CA CYS A 887 29.29 2.52 29.42
C CYS A 887 28.99 2.70 30.92
N ARG A 888 27.71 2.84 31.31
CA ARG A 888 27.30 2.93 32.72
C ARG A 888 27.58 1.65 33.51
N HIS A 889 27.46 0.49 32.87
CA HIS A 889 27.82 -0.78 33.50
C HIS A 889 29.33 -0.84 33.76
N GLN A 890 30.15 -0.52 32.77
CA GLN A 890 31.60 -0.45 32.90
C GLN A 890 32.04 0.54 34.01
N LEU A 891 31.43 1.72 34.08
CA LEU A 891 31.68 2.68 35.17
C LEU A 891 31.40 2.12 36.58
N ARG A 892 30.40 1.24 36.72
CA ARG A 892 30.11 0.56 37.99
C ARG A 892 31.15 -0.49 38.33
N GLU A 893 31.60 -1.27 37.35
CA GLU A 893 32.65 -2.29 37.54
C GLU A 893 33.97 -1.66 38.01
N HIS A 894 34.28 -0.45 37.52
CA HIS A 894 35.46 0.32 37.94
C HIS A 894 35.23 1.19 39.20
N GLY A 895 34.13 0.98 39.95
CA GLY A 895 33.89 1.62 41.26
C GLY A 895 33.59 3.13 41.21
N ALA A 896 33.30 3.68 40.03
CA ALA A 896 33.21 5.12 39.77
C ALA A 896 31.78 5.66 39.72
N TRP A 897 30.78 4.86 40.07
CA TRP A 897 29.39 5.24 39.96
C TRP A 897 28.93 6.12 41.12
N ALA A 898 28.79 7.43 40.86
CA ALA A 898 28.02 8.33 41.70
C ALA A 898 26.53 8.28 41.27
N PRO A 899 25.57 8.14 42.21
CA PRO A 899 24.16 8.32 41.89
C PRO A 899 23.93 9.73 41.33
N SER A 900 23.20 9.83 40.22
CA SER A 900 22.71 11.10 39.70
C SER A 900 22.05 11.93 40.82
N GLN A 901 22.56 13.14 41.06
CA GLN A 901 21.98 14.10 42.02
C GLN A 901 20.68 14.76 41.52
N ARG A 902 20.13 14.38 40.36
CA ARG A 902 18.79 14.84 39.97
C ARG A 902 17.75 14.10 40.81
N GLY A 903 17.15 14.84 41.74
CA GLY A 903 16.07 14.37 42.60
C GLY A 903 15.04 13.54 41.83
N ARG A 904 14.71 12.38 42.39
CA ARG A 904 13.82 11.38 41.81
C ARG A 904 12.49 12.02 41.39
N ARG A 905 12.29 12.27 40.09
CA ARG A 905 10.97 12.63 39.55
C ARG A 905 10.02 11.46 39.82
N GLY A 906 8.99 11.68 40.63
CA GLY A 906 7.98 10.68 40.93
C GLY A 906 7.02 10.56 39.75
N TYR A 907 7.16 9.54 38.91
CA TYR A 907 6.30 9.28 37.74
C TYR A 907 4.86 8.82 38.10
N GLY A 908 4.40 8.99 39.35
CA GLY A 908 3.05 8.62 39.78
C GLY A 908 2.60 7.24 39.29
N GLN A 909 1.47 7.21 38.58
CA GLN A 909 0.90 6.02 37.92
C GLN A 909 1.40 5.80 36.49
N GLU A 910 2.15 6.74 35.92
CA GLU A 910 2.74 6.62 34.58
C GLU A 910 3.98 5.72 34.61
N LEU A 911 4.26 5.06 33.49
CA LEU A 911 5.51 4.33 33.32
C LEU A 911 6.68 5.32 33.32
N SER A 912 7.67 5.08 34.16
CA SER A 912 8.95 5.78 34.04
C SER A 912 9.61 5.43 32.69
N PRO A 913 10.56 6.22 32.17
CA PRO A 913 11.29 5.89 30.94
C PRO A 913 11.84 4.45 30.95
N ARG A 914 12.35 4.03 32.12
CA ARG A 914 12.87 2.68 32.32
C ARG A 914 11.80 1.61 32.36
N GLU A 915 10.63 1.90 32.94
CA GLU A 915 9.49 0.99 32.92
C GLU A 915 8.88 0.90 31.51
N LEU A 916 8.93 1.98 30.72
CA LEU A 916 8.49 2.01 29.33
C LEU A 916 9.38 1.15 28.42
N GLU A 917 10.71 1.23 28.59
CA GLU A 917 11.67 0.32 27.93
C GLU A 917 11.35 -1.15 28.24
N VAL A 918 11.16 -1.47 29.53
CA VAL A 918 10.79 -2.83 29.96
C VAL A 918 9.42 -3.23 29.38
N ALA A 919 8.44 -2.32 29.32
CA ALA A 919 7.11 -2.58 28.76
C ALA A 919 7.15 -2.86 27.24
N ARG A 920 7.98 -2.15 26.49
CA ARG A 920 8.22 -2.41 25.05
C ARG A 920 8.84 -3.78 24.84
N MET A 921 9.93 -4.08 25.54
CA MET A 921 10.59 -5.38 25.46
C MET A 921 9.70 -6.56 25.90
N LEU A 922 8.81 -6.33 26.89
CA LEU A 922 7.76 -7.28 27.29
C LEU A 922 6.74 -7.53 26.18
N SER A 923 6.35 -6.46 25.46
CA SER A 923 5.38 -6.52 24.36
C SER A 923 5.91 -7.32 23.17
N ASP A 924 7.23 -7.27 22.97
CA ASP A 924 7.96 -8.06 21.97
C ASP A 924 8.19 -9.53 22.37
N GLY A 925 7.68 -9.97 23.53
CA GLY A 925 7.78 -11.35 23.97
C GLY A 925 9.11 -11.77 24.60
N ARG A 926 10.05 -10.84 24.87
CA ARG A 926 11.38 -11.14 25.45
C ARG A 926 11.33 -11.59 26.90
N THR A 927 12.02 -12.65 27.29
CA THR A 927 12.10 -13.16 28.68
C THR A 927 12.76 -12.17 29.65
N ASN A 928 12.58 -12.36 30.96
CA ASN A 928 13.22 -11.51 31.97
C ASN A 928 14.75 -11.53 31.87
N ARG A 929 15.33 -12.64 31.40
CA ARG A 929 16.78 -12.77 31.15
C ARG A 929 17.20 -11.92 29.95
N GLU A 930 16.50 -12.02 28.83
CA GLU A 930 16.78 -11.20 27.64
C GLU A 930 16.57 -9.70 27.89
N ILE A 931 15.60 -9.33 28.73
CA ILE A 931 15.39 -7.94 29.17
C ILE A 931 16.52 -7.51 30.12
N ALA A 932 16.96 -8.40 31.01
CA ALA A 932 18.07 -8.14 31.94
C ALA A 932 19.37 -7.89 31.17
N ASP A 933 19.66 -8.75 30.19
CA ASP A 933 20.83 -8.66 29.33
C ASP A 933 20.75 -7.41 28.43
N GLY A 934 19.60 -7.15 27.80
CA GLY A 934 19.42 -5.99 26.92
C GLY A 934 19.47 -4.65 27.64
N LEU A 935 19.13 -4.60 28.93
CA LEU A 935 19.12 -3.38 29.74
C LEU A 935 20.28 -3.30 30.75
N PHE A 936 21.18 -4.28 30.82
CA PHE A 936 22.23 -4.39 31.85
C PHE A 936 21.69 -4.29 33.29
N LEU A 937 20.61 -5.02 33.56
CA LEU A 937 19.98 -5.14 34.87
C LEU A 937 20.08 -6.57 35.39
N SER A 938 19.95 -6.79 36.70
CA SER A 938 19.80 -8.15 37.20
C SER A 938 18.41 -8.71 36.83
N PRO A 939 18.25 -10.02 36.59
CA PRO A 939 16.93 -10.64 36.38
C PRO A 939 15.91 -10.27 37.47
N ARG A 940 16.38 -10.17 38.72
CA ARG A 940 15.58 -9.73 39.88
C ARG A 940 15.12 -8.27 39.78
N THR A 941 15.95 -7.39 39.23
CA THR A 941 15.59 -5.99 38.98
C THR A 941 14.57 -5.89 37.86
N VAL A 942 14.71 -6.69 36.81
CA VAL A 942 13.72 -6.77 35.73
C VAL A 942 12.39 -7.29 36.25
N GLU A 943 12.37 -8.34 37.07
CA GLU A 943 11.14 -8.83 37.71
C GLU A 943 10.40 -7.73 38.47
N GLN A 944 11.14 -6.88 39.20
CA GLN A 944 10.56 -5.73 39.90
C GLN A 944 9.99 -4.68 38.95
N HIS A 945 10.65 -4.43 37.81
CA HIS A 945 10.14 -3.53 36.79
C HIS A 945 8.91 -4.11 36.07
N VAL A 946 8.92 -5.40 35.71
CA VAL A 946 7.79 -6.11 35.11
C VAL A 946 6.57 -6.04 36.03
N ALA A 947 6.74 -6.29 37.34
CA ALA A 947 5.66 -6.18 38.32
C ALA A 947 5.07 -4.76 38.38
N LYS A 948 5.92 -3.72 38.31
CA LYS A 948 5.48 -2.32 38.28
C LYS A 948 4.77 -1.97 36.97
N VAL A 949 5.28 -2.45 35.84
CA VAL A 949 4.67 -2.27 34.50
C VAL A 949 3.28 -2.89 34.47
N LEU A 950 3.14 -4.15 34.90
CA LEU A 950 1.85 -4.85 34.96
C LEU A 950 0.85 -4.07 35.82
N ARG A 951 1.28 -3.61 36.99
CA ARG A 951 0.45 -2.83 37.91
C ARG A 951 0.02 -1.49 37.31
N LYS A 952 0.96 -0.74 36.72
CA LYS A 952 0.70 0.61 36.17
C LYS A 952 -0.15 0.59 34.90
N LEU A 953 0.00 -0.44 34.07
CA LEU A 953 -0.81 -0.63 32.86
C LEU A 953 -2.15 -1.34 33.14
N GLY A 954 -2.38 -1.84 34.36
CA GLY A 954 -3.53 -2.69 34.69
C GLY A 954 -3.58 -3.98 33.85
N ALA A 955 -2.41 -4.49 33.44
CA ALA A 955 -2.27 -5.70 32.64
C ALA A 955 -2.33 -6.94 33.54
N ARG A 956 -3.15 -7.93 33.18
CA ARG A 956 -3.35 -9.16 34.00
C ARG A 956 -2.26 -10.21 33.79
N SER A 957 -1.54 -10.12 32.69
CA SER A 957 -0.48 -11.05 32.32
C SER A 957 0.53 -10.37 31.43
N ARG A 958 1.68 -11.03 31.24
CA ARG A 958 2.77 -10.55 30.40
C ARG A 958 2.35 -10.33 28.94
N THR A 959 1.51 -11.21 28.41
CA THR A 959 0.93 -11.13 27.07
C THR A 959 -0.10 -10.02 26.92
N ASP A 960 -0.73 -9.59 28.03
CA ASP A 960 -1.69 -8.48 28.04
C ASP A 960 -1.01 -7.10 27.96
N VAL A 961 0.31 -7.03 28.25
CA VAL A 961 1.08 -5.79 28.14
C VAL A 961 1.09 -5.25 26.72
N ALA A 962 1.26 -6.12 25.71
CA ALA A 962 1.28 -5.73 24.30
C ALA A 962 -0.01 -4.99 23.88
N ARG A 963 -1.18 -5.51 24.28
CA ARG A 963 -2.48 -4.90 24.01
C ARG A 963 -2.68 -3.57 24.73
N ARG A 964 -2.20 -3.47 25.98
CA ARG A 964 -2.30 -2.24 26.79
C ARG A 964 -1.35 -1.16 26.29
N MET A 965 -0.20 -1.54 25.75
CA MET A 965 0.77 -0.61 25.16
C MET A 965 0.24 0.07 23.90
N THR A 966 -0.63 -0.58 23.11
CA THR A 966 -1.28 0.03 21.94
C THR A 966 -2.22 1.18 22.30
N THR A 967 -2.76 1.19 23.52
CA THR A 967 -3.69 2.22 24.03
C THR A 967 -3.02 3.17 25.03
N TYR A 968 -1.74 2.97 25.34
CA TYR A 968 -1.00 3.79 26.31
C TYR A 968 -0.44 5.05 25.63
N ALA A 969 -1.05 6.21 25.93
CA ALA A 969 -0.53 7.52 25.53
C ALA A 969 0.23 8.17 26.69
N PRO A 970 1.54 8.45 26.57
CA PRO A 970 2.25 9.23 27.60
C PRO A 970 1.74 10.67 27.61
N ALA A 971 1.53 11.25 28.81
CA ALA A 971 1.26 12.68 28.91
C ALA A 971 2.48 13.46 28.40
N SER A 972 2.26 14.46 27.54
CA SER A 972 3.31 15.30 26.95
C SER A 972 4.28 15.83 28.02
N ALA A 973 5.58 15.61 27.80
CA ALA A 973 6.65 16.06 28.68
C ALA A 973 6.83 17.59 28.59
N ASP A 974 5.91 18.33 29.20
CA ASP A 974 6.02 19.77 29.44
C ASP A 974 5.79 20.04 30.94
N ARG A 975 6.70 19.52 31.78
CA ARG A 975 6.92 19.90 33.20
C ARG A 975 8.36 19.65 33.66
#